data_AF-A0AA38XJT6-F1
#
_entry.id   AF-A0AA38XJT6-F1
#
_cell.length_a   1.000
_cell.length_b   1.000
_cell.length_c   1.000
_cell.angle_alpha   90.00
_cell.angle_beta   90.00
_cell.angle_gamma   90.00
#
_symmetry.space_group_name_H-M   'P 1'
#
loop_
_entity.id
_entity.type
_entity.pdbx_description
1 polymer ?
#
loop_
_entity_poly.entity_id
_entity_poly.type
_entity_poly.pdbx_seq_one_letter_code
_entity_poly.pdbx_strand_id
1 'polypeptide(L)'
;MIRRSVLLSAPVRLTALLLVLVIVATGCNRGTKGDRPDEGTPVEQLYEKSHKLMQGGNWSGAEASFRRLVAQYPYGPYTEQAMIESAYAQYKAGKHDDAVSSIDRFIRTYPTHRNIAYLYYLRGLANSNRNTVFLRRVWSLDASRRDLSTPHQAYSDFNIVVDRYPNSRYAADARQRMLVLRDVFAQHELDNALYYMRRGAWVSAAGRANYLLETYPQSAFQNDAVAVLADSYTHLGNKTLADDARRVLQLNQPDHPWLEGKWPKYPWMIRKLNPFAGEKSAATGQRNARLEKNQREGQLSDCGAKAIPACMERHMSLPQRFRPRPTLLVTALLALAASPLAALAAEPGDLLSASPYRASWVPSKAAQAYKLAYRTPDHHGRLAQATGLVYLPAGPAPAGGWPVVSWAHGTQGIADHCAPSVSGPYQPERDGRFLDQFLAQGYAVVAADYQGLGSPGDHAYLHVRTSARNAIDLIRAGRHFLGTATLSPRWVSVGHSQGGGAALTAGHLAPSYGPSLQYRGSFTTGTPTAVELTALVMKPDNRAPNPGAVNAYHAYLLDGLLQVEPRIAQVLSDEGHARVALARQQCLGPLAASLEGANTGEMFSAPLTSVPGVWALLHDYLGVPRRGFSQPLMLGHGSQDRDVPYLTTLLYAVGLALRGEPVAFRRYPVDHRGTLDAAAADGLAFVRARLGNSHFDEAIETAGLEQLLNEAQ
;
A
#
# COMPACT_ATOMS: atom_id res chain seq x y z
N MET A 1 33.98 48.53 -22.71
CA MET A 1 35.05 48.16 -21.75
C MET A 1 35.29 46.67 -21.84
N ILE A 2 36.53 46.21 -22.06
CA ILE A 2 36.87 44.78 -22.07
C ILE A 2 37.62 44.44 -20.77
N ARG A 3 37.02 43.63 -19.89
CA ARG A 3 37.71 43.16 -18.68
C ARG A 3 38.72 42.08 -19.06
N ARG A 4 40.01 42.34 -18.85
CA ARG A 4 41.08 41.33 -18.94
C ARG A 4 40.90 40.30 -17.83
N SER A 5 40.78 39.02 -18.19
CA SER A 5 40.82 37.90 -17.24
C SER A 5 42.24 37.71 -16.72
N VAL A 6 42.40 37.67 -15.40
CA VAL A 6 43.71 37.48 -14.75
C VAL A 6 44.13 36.02 -14.88
N LEU A 7 45.03 35.73 -15.82
CA LEU A 7 45.63 34.42 -15.98
C LEU A 7 46.63 34.17 -14.85
N LEU A 8 46.21 33.41 -13.84
CA LEU A 8 47.10 32.87 -12.79
C LEU A 8 48.33 32.20 -13.43
N SER A 9 49.51 32.48 -12.89
CA SER A 9 50.79 32.08 -13.49
C SER A 9 51.04 30.57 -13.38
N ALA A 10 51.91 30.05 -14.26
CA ALA A 10 52.22 28.62 -14.36
C ALA A 10 52.57 27.93 -13.03
N PRO A 11 53.45 28.46 -12.14
CA PRO A 11 53.77 27.80 -10.87
C PRO A 11 52.57 27.71 -9.91
N VAL A 12 51.65 28.67 -9.95
CA VAL A 12 50.42 28.65 -9.12
C VAL A 12 49.45 27.58 -9.61
N ARG A 13 49.39 27.33 -10.93
CA ARG A 13 48.62 26.20 -11.49
C ARG A 13 49.23 24.86 -11.12
N LEU A 14 50.56 24.73 -11.20
CA LEU A 14 51.26 23.48 -10.90
C LEU A 14 51.12 23.09 -9.41
N THR A 15 51.26 24.06 -8.50
CA THR A 15 51.08 23.85 -7.05
C THR A 15 49.63 23.52 -6.69
N ALA A 16 48.65 24.18 -7.31
CA ALA A 16 47.23 23.83 -7.14
C ALA A 16 46.94 22.38 -7.63
N LEU A 17 47.51 21.97 -8.76
CA LEU A 17 47.32 20.62 -9.30
C LEU A 17 47.95 19.54 -8.40
N LEU A 18 49.13 19.81 -7.83
CA LEU A 18 49.78 18.95 -6.84
C LEU A 18 48.96 18.86 -5.54
N LEU A 19 48.38 19.97 -5.06
CA LEU A 19 47.52 19.95 -3.86
C LEU A 19 46.29 19.05 -4.08
N VAL A 20 45.63 19.16 -5.24
CA VAL A 20 44.50 18.30 -5.63
C VAL A 20 44.95 16.83 -5.71
N LEU A 21 46.12 16.54 -6.27
CA LEU A 21 46.65 15.17 -6.37
C LEU A 21 46.89 14.56 -4.98
N VAL A 22 47.43 15.32 -4.03
CA VAL A 22 47.64 14.88 -2.64
C VAL A 22 46.31 14.65 -1.92
N ILE A 23 45.31 15.51 -2.11
CA ILE A 23 43.97 15.32 -1.54
C ILE A 23 43.33 14.03 -2.08
N VAL A 24 43.38 13.79 -3.40
CA VAL A 24 42.89 12.54 -4.02
C VAL A 24 43.65 11.30 -3.51
N ALA A 25 44.96 11.42 -3.25
CA ALA A 25 45.78 10.33 -2.70
C ALA A 25 45.44 9.96 -1.24
N THR A 26 44.68 10.78 -0.51
CA THR A 26 44.19 10.42 0.84
C THR A 26 42.91 9.56 0.85
N GLY A 27 42.39 9.17 -0.33
CA GLY A 27 41.28 8.22 -0.45
C GLY A 27 41.62 6.84 0.13
N CYS A 28 41.15 6.56 1.35
CA CYS A 28 41.55 5.36 2.09
C CYS A 28 41.21 4.05 1.36
N ASN A 29 42.20 3.15 1.32
CA ASN A 29 42.13 1.79 0.79
C ASN A 29 41.04 0.95 1.48
N ARG A 30 39.83 0.94 0.93
CA ARG A 30 38.75 0.02 1.34
C ARG A 30 38.87 -1.32 0.59
N GLY A 31 39.97 -2.02 0.86
CA GLY A 31 40.38 -3.22 0.12
C GLY A 31 39.31 -4.32 0.08
N THR A 32 39.04 -4.83 -1.11
CA THR A 32 38.10 -5.93 -1.34
C THR A 32 38.63 -7.24 -0.73
N LYS A 33 38.03 -7.68 0.38
CA LYS A 33 38.06 -9.09 0.80
C LYS A 33 36.70 -9.71 0.52
N GLY A 34 36.71 -10.91 -0.06
CA GLY A 34 35.52 -11.74 -0.21
C GLY A 34 35.05 -12.33 1.11
N ASP A 35 33.85 -12.89 1.06
CA ASP A 35 33.30 -13.91 1.96
C ASP A 35 33.30 -13.61 3.47
N ARG A 36 32.16 -13.05 3.89
CA ARG A 36 31.41 -13.50 5.08
C ARG A 36 32.27 -13.74 6.35
N PRO A 37 32.85 -12.70 6.99
CA PRO A 37 33.89 -12.81 8.04
C PRO A 37 33.52 -13.42 9.42
N ASP A 38 32.37 -14.09 9.55
CA ASP A 38 31.93 -14.79 10.77
C ASP A 38 31.32 -16.18 10.45
N GLU A 39 31.66 -16.77 9.30
CA GLU A 39 31.19 -18.12 8.94
C GLU A 39 31.95 -19.19 9.74
N GLY A 40 31.22 -20.15 10.33
CA GLY A 40 31.81 -21.18 11.20
C GLY A 40 32.31 -20.66 12.56
N THR A 41 32.02 -19.41 12.91
CA THR A 41 32.34 -18.85 14.24
C THR A 41 31.41 -19.47 15.30
N PRO A 42 31.92 -20.02 16.42
CA PRO A 42 31.10 -20.66 17.44
C PRO A 42 29.92 -19.81 17.93
N VAL A 43 28.81 -20.47 18.25
CA VAL A 43 27.53 -19.79 18.54
C VAL A 43 27.63 -18.89 19.78
N GLU A 44 28.45 -19.24 20.75
CA GLU A 44 28.82 -18.45 21.93
C GLU A 44 29.46 -17.12 21.52
N GLN A 45 30.43 -17.17 20.60
CA GLN A 45 31.17 -16.00 20.14
C GLN A 45 30.29 -15.10 19.27
N LEU A 46 29.44 -15.68 18.42
CA LEU A 46 28.41 -14.93 17.68
C LEU A 46 27.41 -14.27 18.62
N TYR A 47 26.98 -14.97 19.67
CA TYR A 47 26.04 -14.44 20.66
C TYR A 47 26.67 -13.25 21.37
N GLU A 48 27.87 -13.42 21.92
CA GLU A 48 28.59 -12.38 22.64
C GLU A 48 28.99 -11.17 21.79
N LYS A 49 29.33 -11.38 20.52
CA LYS A 49 29.51 -10.28 19.56
C LYS A 49 28.22 -9.46 19.41
N SER A 50 27.09 -10.14 19.24
CA SER A 50 25.76 -9.52 19.06
C SER A 50 25.28 -8.81 20.33
N HIS A 51 25.48 -9.45 21.48
CA HIS A 51 25.10 -8.96 22.80
C HIS A 51 25.93 -7.73 23.21
N LYS A 52 27.23 -7.70 22.90
CA LYS A 52 28.08 -6.50 23.07
C LYS A 52 27.66 -5.33 22.18
N LEU A 53 27.26 -5.59 20.93
CA LEU A 53 26.69 -4.55 20.05
C LEU A 53 25.40 -3.96 20.64
N MET A 54 24.55 -4.82 21.24
CA MET A 54 23.32 -4.40 21.91
C MET A 54 23.60 -3.55 23.16
N GLN A 55 24.55 -3.96 24.02
CA GLN A 55 24.96 -3.19 25.20
C GLN A 55 25.59 -1.85 24.84
N GLY A 56 26.35 -1.79 23.74
CA GLY A 56 26.91 -0.55 23.19
C GLY A 56 25.88 0.37 22.51
N GLY A 57 24.58 0.04 22.55
CA GLY A 57 23.52 0.82 21.93
C GLY A 57 23.47 0.75 20.39
N ASN A 58 24.27 -0.12 19.76
CA ASN A 58 24.26 -0.34 18.33
C ASN A 58 23.18 -1.38 17.96
N TRP A 59 21.92 -0.99 18.14
CA TRP A 59 20.75 -1.86 17.97
C TRP A 59 20.67 -2.50 16.57
N SER A 60 20.94 -1.73 15.51
CA SER A 60 20.94 -2.23 14.13
C SER A 60 22.09 -3.20 13.85
N GLY A 61 23.28 -2.95 14.42
CA GLY A 61 24.41 -3.89 14.35
C GLY A 61 24.12 -5.19 15.12
N ALA A 62 23.49 -5.08 16.28
CA ALA A 62 23.06 -6.23 17.08
C ALA A 62 22.02 -7.08 16.34
N GLU A 63 20.97 -6.48 15.76
CA GLU A 63 19.97 -7.18 14.94
C GLU A 63 20.61 -7.95 13.79
N ALA A 64 21.46 -7.30 13.00
CA ALA A 64 22.15 -7.94 11.88
C ALA A 64 23.05 -9.10 12.34
N SER A 65 23.69 -8.97 13.50
CA SER A 65 24.57 -9.99 14.09
C SER A 65 23.77 -11.17 14.68
N PHE A 66 22.69 -10.93 15.43
CA PHE A 66 21.79 -11.99 15.92
C PHE A 66 21.10 -12.72 14.75
N ARG A 67 20.67 -12.01 13.71
CA ARG A 67 20.12 -12.61 12.49
C ARG A 67 21.14 -13.52 11.80
N ARG A 68 22.44 -13.14 11.82
CA ARG A 68 23.53 -13.98 11.32
C ARG A 68 23.82 -15.19 12.20
N LEU A 69 23.65 -15.09 13.53
CA LEU A 69 23.70 -16.23 14.44
C LEU A 69 22.61 -17.24 14.10
N VAL A 70 21.34 -16.80 14.06
CA VAL A 70 20.18 -17.64 13.76
C VAL A 70 20.28 -18.31 12.38
N ALA A 71 20.89 -17.64 11.40
CA ALA A 71 21.11 -18.20 10.06
C ALA A 71 22.19 -19.30 9.99
N GLN A 72 23.12 -19.36 10.96
CA GLN A 72 24.17 -20.40 11.02
C GLN A 72 23.83 -21.51 12.02
N TYR A 73 23.19 -21.15 13.13
CA TYR A 73 22.80 -22.03 14.22
C TYR A 73 21.27 -21.90 14.43
N PRO A 74 20.44 -22.59 13.65
CA PRO A 74 18.97 -22.40 13.68
C PRO A 74 18.27 -22.97 14.93
N TYR A 75 18.98 -23.70 15.80
CA TYR A 75 18.44 -24.33 17.01
C TYR A 75 19.40 -24.18 18.20
N GLY A 76 18.85 -24.22 19.42
CA GLY A 76 19.60 -24.22 20.68
C GLY A 76 19.37 -22.97 21.54
N PRO A 77 19.83 -22.98 22.82
CA PRO A 77 19.49 -21.96 23.79
C PRO A 77 20.04 -20.57 23.44
N TYR A 78 21.23 -20.49 22.84
CA TYR A 78 21.78 -19.23 22.31
C TYR A 78 20.95 -18.68 21.15
N THR A 79 20.39 -19.54 20.31
CA THR A 79 19.54 -19.14 19.18
C THR A 79 18.19 -18.65 19.66
N GLU A 80 17.56 -19.34 20.61
CA GLU A 80 16.32 -18.90 21.24
C GLU A 80 16.49 -17.52 21.90
N GLN A 81 17.55 -17.34 22.68
CA GLN A 81 17.88 -16.04 23.29
C GLN A 81 18.22 -14.98 22.23
N ALA A 82 18.94 -15.34 21.15
CA ALA A 82 19.26 -14.43 20.04
C ALA A 82 18.02 -13.97 19.27
N MET A 83 16.99 -14.82 19.10
CA MET A 83 15.73 -14.39 18.49
C MET A 83 15.00 -13.37 19.39
N ILE A 84 15.00 -13.57 20.70
CA ILE A 84 14.40 -12.66 21.69
C ILE A 84 15.14 -11.32 21.70
N GLU A 85 16.47 -11.34 21.71
CA GLU A 85 17.29 -10.13 21.74
C GLU A 85 17.34 -9.40 20.40
N SER A 86 17.21 -10.12 19.28
CA SER A 86 16.99 -9.51 17.96
C SER A 86 15.68 -8.73 17.92
N ALA A 87 14.57 -9.29 18.42
CA ALA A 87 13.30 -8.59 18.52
C ALA A 87 13.37 -7.34 19.43
N TYR A 88 14.11 -7.42 20.54
CA TYR A 88 14.34 -6.26 21.41
C TYR A 88 15.24 -5.20 20.73
N ALA A 89 16.29 -5.61 20.03
CA ALA A 89 17.14 -4.72 19.25
C ALA A 89 16.34 -4.02 18.12
N GLN A 90 15.47 -4.74 17.42
CA GLN A 90 14.53 -4.17 16.44
C GLN A 90 13.63 -3.10 17.08
N TYR A 91 13.00 -3.42 18.22
CA TYR A 91 12.20 -2.47 18.98
C TYR A 91 13.00 -1.21 19.39
N LYS A 92 14.22 -1.37 19.90
CA LYS A 92 15.10 -0.26 20.30
C LYS A 92 15.68 0.53 19.13
N ALA A 93 15.78 -0.07 17.95
CA ALA A 93 16.14 0.60 16.69
C ALA A 93 14.97 1.38 16.05
N GLY A 94 13.76 1.32 16.61
CA GLY A 94 12.55 1.89 16.00
C GLY A 94 11.94 1.02 14.89
N LYS A 95 12.52 -0.15 14.62
CA LYS A 95 12.03 -1.15 13.64
C LYS A 95 10.85 -1.93 14.23
N HIS A 96 9.77 -1.24 14.56
CA HIS A 96 8.65 -1.83 15.31
C HIS A 96 7.89 -2.89 14.48
N ASP A 97 7.83 -2.78 13.16
CA ASP A 97 7.28 -3.82 12.27
C ASP A 97 8.15 -5.09 12.27
N ASP A 98 9.47 -4.98 12.11
CA ASP A 98 10.42 -6.10 12.21
C ASP A 98 10.28 -6.80 13.57
N ALA A 99 10.20 -6.01 14.65
CA ALA A 99 10.07 -6.52 16.02
C ALA A 99 8.82 -7.39 16.18
N VAL A 100 7.66 -6.89 15.75
CA VAL A 100 6.41 -7.68 15.79
C VAL A 100 6.54 -8.95 14.93
N SER A 101 7.10 -8.86 13.72
CA SER A 101 7.29 -10.03 12.86
C SER A 101 8.23 -11.10 13.45
N SER A 102 9.29 -10.69 14.15
CA SER A 102 10.23 -11.60 14.82
C SER A 102 9.60 -12.23 16.06
N ILE A 103 8.82 -11.45 16.83
CA ILE A 103 8.08 -11.93 18.00
C ILE A 103 7.00 -12.93 17.57
N ASP A 104 6.22 -12.64 16.54
CA ASP A 104 5.18 -13.53 16.02
C ASP A 104 5.75 -14.83 15.44
N ARG A 105 7.00 -14.81 14.97
CA ARG A 105 7.73 -16.04 14.61
C ARG A 105 8.07 -16.82 15.88
N PHE A 106 8.73 -16.19 16.86
CA PHE A 106 9.12 -16.86 18.10
C PHE A 106 7.94 -17.45 18.87
N ILE A 107 6.84 -16.70 19.02
CA ILE A 107 5.63 -17.15 19.73
C ILE A 107 5.02 -18.39 19.06
N ARG A 108 5.10 -18.51 17.73
CA ARG A 108 4.63 -19.70 16.99
C ARG A 108 5.60 -20.88 17.10
N THR A 109 6.91 -20.63 17.11
CA THR A 109 7.93 -21.71 17.20
C THR A 109 8.11 -22.24 18.62
N TYR A 110 7.99 -21.37 19.64
CA TYR A 110 8.30 -21.67 21.05
C TYR A 110 7.20 -21.18 22.02
N PRO A 111 5.92 -21.56 21.85
CA PRO A 111 4.79 -21.00 22.59
C PRO A 111 4.84 -21.22 24.12
N THR A 112 5.60 -22.22 24.59
CA THR A 112 5.77 -22.59 26.01
C THR A 112 7.07 -22.08 26.64
N HIS A 113 7.89 -21.31 25.92
CA HIS A 113 9.20 -20.86 26.41
C HIS A 113 9.08 -19.91 27.63
N ARG A 114 10.01 -20.01 28.59
CA ARG A 114 10.02 -19.25 29.86
C ARG A 114 9.85 -17.73 29.71
N ASN A 115 10.28 -17.15 28.58
CA ASN A 115 10.19 -15.71 28.31
C ASN A 115 8.95 -15.31 27.49
N ILE A 116 7.96 -16.20 27.29
CA ILE A 116 6.79 -15.91 26.43
C ILE A 116 5.99 -14.67 26.89
N ALA A 117 5.86 -14.45 28.20
CA ALA A 117 5.23 -13.26 28.77
C ALA A 117 5.98 -11.96 28.43
N TYR A 118 7.31 -12.01 28.35
CA TYR A 118 8.13 -10.87 27.90
C TYR A 118 7.88 -10.55 26.42
N LEU A 119 7.64 -11.56 25.59
CA LEU A 119 7.43 -11.38 24.16
C LEU A 119 6.05 -10.79 23.84
N TYR A 120 4.98 -11.23 24.50
CA TYR A 120 3.68 -10.55 24.41
C TYR A 120 3.78 -9.09 24.88
N TYR A 121 4.48 -8.84 25.99
CA TYR A 121 4.74 -7.49 26.49
C TYR A 121 5.54 -6.63 25.49
N LEU A 122 6.60 -7.17 24.89
CA LEU A 122 7.42 -6.50 23.88
C LEU A 122 6.64 -6.25 22.58
N ARG A 123 5.72 -7.14 22.21
CA ARG A 123 4.81 -6.95 21.06
C ARG A 123 3.85 -5.81 21.33
N GLY A 124 3.28 -5.73 22.54
CA GLY A 124 2.47 -4.60 22.99
C GLY A 124 3.23 -3.29 22.98
N LEU A 125 4.49 -3.26 23.45
CA LEU A 125 5.36 -2.10 23.36
C LEU A 125 5.64 -1.68 21.90
N ALA A 126 5.92 -2.62 21.02
CA ALA A 126 6.17 -2.34 19.60
C ALA A 126 4.90 -1.83 18.90
N ASN A 127 3.74 -2.45 19.12
CA ASN A 127 2.46 -2.00 18.61
C ASN A 127 2.05 -0.62 19.14
N SER A 128 2.29 -0.34 20.43
CA SER A 128 2.05 0.98 21.02
C SER A 128 2.96 2.07 20.46
N ASN A 129 4.16 1.72 19.97
CA ASN A 129 5.13 2.69 19.45
C ASN A 129 5.18 2.78 17.91
N ARG A 130 4.55 1.85 17.16
CA ARG A 130 4.47 1.86 15.68
C ARG A 130 4.11 3.23 15.09
N ASN A 131 3.24 4.00 15.74
CA ASN A 131 2.79 5.32 15.26
C ASN A 131 3.62 6.53 15.77
N THR A 132 4.68 6.33 16.58
CA THR A 132 5.18 7.39 17.48
C THR A 132 6.42 8.19 17.03
N VAL A 133 7.19 7.72 16.04
CA VAL A 133 8.55 8.25 15.79
C VAL A 133 8.67 9.23 14.61
N PHE A 134 8.00 8.98 13.48
CA PHE A 134 8.23 9.78 12.26
C PHE A 134 7.33 11.03 12.15
N LEU A 135 5.99 10.85 12.16
CA LEU A 135 5.04 11.94 11.90
C LEU A 135 5.08 13.06 12.95
N ARG A 136 5.25 12.71 14.23
CA ARG A 136 5.12 13.62 15.38
C ARG A 136 6.16 14.76 15.42
N ARG A 137 7.29 14.64 14.71
CA ARG A 137 8.39 15.61 14.78
C ARG A 137 8.29 16.77 13.76
N VAL A 138 7.51 16.61 12.69
CA VAL A 138 7.34 17.64 11.66
C VAL A 138 5.95 18.27 11.73
N TRP A 139 4.89 17.47 11.83
CA TRP A 139 3.52 17.95 12.00
C TRP A 139 2.95 17.50 13.34
N SER A 140 2.19 18.37 14.00
CA SER A 140 1.41 18.01 15.19
C SER A 140 0.13 17.26 14.78
N LEU A 141 0.29 16.12 14.11
CA LEU A 141 -0.76 15.14 13.88
C LEU A 141 -0.95 14.26 15.11
N ASP A 142 -2.14 13.69 15.22
CA ASP A 142 -2.61 12.97 16.40
C ASP A 142 -2.96 11.51 16.06
N ALA A 143 -2.57 10.59 16.94
CA ALA A 143 -2.93 9.19 16.85
C ALA A 143 -4.43 8.96 17.13
N SER A 144 -5.03 9.74 18.04
CA SER A 144 -6.43 9.56 18.48
C SER A 144 -7.48 9.76 17.38
N ARG A 145 -7.10 10.27 16.19
CA ARG A 145 -8.05 10.64 15.13
C ARG A 145 -7.87 9.91 13.79
N ARG A 146 -6.98 8.92 13.65
CA ARG A 146 -6.85 8.21 12.35
C ARG A 146 -6.32 6.78 12.28
N ASP A 147 -5.75 6.22 13.34
CA ASP A 147 -5.48 4.77 13.39
C ASP A 147 -5.48 4.26 14.84
N LEU A 148 -6.56 3.56 15.22
CA LEU A 148 -6.66 2.83 16.48
C LEU A 148 -6.25 1.35 16.36
N SER A 149 -5.95 0.83 15.16
CA SER A 149 -5.64 -0.60 14.99
C SER A 149 -4.39 -1.03 15.77
N THR A 150 -3.34 -0.22 15.71
CA THR A 150 -2.08 -0.48 16.44
C THR A 150 -2.21 -0.24 17.96
N PRO A 151 -2.91 0.81 18.46
CA PRO A 151 -3.38 0.88 19.85
C PRO A 151 -4.24 -0.31 20.33
N HIS A 152 -5.23 -0.79 19.55
CA HIS A 152 -6.06 -1.95 19.93
C HIS A 152 -5.25 -3.25 19.96
N GLN A 153 -4.32 -3.45 19.02
CA GLN A 153 -3.41 -4.59 19.06
C GLN A 153 -2.47 -4.51 20.27
N ALA A 154 -1.96 -3.31 20.60
CA ALA A 154 -1.15 -3.11 21.80
C ALA A 154 -1.93 -3.40 23.09
N TYR A 155 -3.18 -2.93 23.18
CA TYR A 155 -4.08 -3.23 24.30
C TYR A 155 -4.30 -4.75 24.42
N SER A 156 -4.56 -5.42 23.30
CA SER A 156 -4.76 -6.88 23.25
C SER A 156 -3.52 -7.67 23.67
N ASP A 157 -2.34 -7.22 23.23
CA ASP A 157 -1.05 -7.81 23.60
C ASP A 157 -0.76 -7.65 25.11
N PHE A 158 -1.02 -6.46 25.67
CA PHE A 158 -0.92 -6.23 27.12
C PHE A 158 -1.98 -7.02 27.90
N ASN A 159 -3.20 -7.16 27.37
CA ASN A 159 -4.26 -7.96 27.99
C ASN A 159 -3.85 -9.44 28.08
N ILE A 160 -3.16 -9.99 27.08
CA ILE A 160 -2.58 -11.34 27.16
C ILE A 160 -1.56 -11.46 28.30
N VAL A 161 -0.73 -10.43 28.53
CA VAL A 161 0.22 -10.39 29.66
C VAL A 161 -0.52 -10.35 31.00
N VAL A 162 -1.57 -9.53 31.10
CA VAL A 162 -2.33 -9.34 32.34
C VAL A 162 -3.15 -10.58 32.72
N ASP A 163 -3.84 -11.19 31.75
CA ASP A 163 -4.77 -12.29 32.00
C ASP A 163 -4.06 -13.66 32.09
N ARG A 164 -3.12 -13.94 31.18
CA ARG A 164 -2.44 -15.25 31.12
C ARG A 164 -1.16 -15.31 31.94
N TYR A 165 -0.56 -14.15 32.25
CA TYR A 165 0.70 -14.07 32.98
C TYR A 165 0.64 -13.02 34.14
N PRO A 166 -0.42 -13.01 34.99
CA PRO A 166 -0.67 -11.97 35.99
C PRO A 166 0.44 -11.80 37.03
N ASN A 167 1.20 -12.86 37.29
CA ASN A 167 2.33 -12.91 38.23
C ASN A 167 3.68 -12.57 37.57
N SER A 168 3.70 -12.25 36.26
CA SER A 168 4.92 -11.82 35.58
C SER A 168 5.30 -10.39 35.95
N ARG A 169 6.60 -10.08 35.99
CA ARG A 169 7.12 -8.73 36.26
C ARG A 169 6.62 -7.64 35.29
N TYR A 170 5.98 -8.03 34.19
CA TYR A 170 5.45 -7.14 33.16
C TYR A 170 3.97 -6.79 33.39
N ALA A 171 3.22 -7.58 34.16
CA ALA A 171 1.78 -7.42 34.30
C ALA A 171 1.35 -6.11 35.00
N ALA A 172 2.18 -5.56 35.90
CA ALA A 172 1.91 -4.28 36.55
C ALA A 172 1.99 -3.10 35.56
N ASP A 173 3.07 -3.04 34.78
CA ASP A 173 3.27 -2.01 33.75
C ASP A 173 2.28 -2.18 32.58
N ALA A 174 2.00 -3.41 32.16
CA ALA A 174 0.99 -3.72 31.14
C ALA A 174 -0.40 -3.15 31.51
N ARG A 175 -0.85 -3.30 32.77
CA ARG A 175 -2.09 -2.66 33.27
C ARG A 175 -2.05 -1.14 33.14
N GLN A 176 -0.95 -0.49 33.50
CA GLN A 176 -0.79 0.96 33.37
C GLN A 176 -0.87 1.42 31.90
N ARG A 177 -0.24 0.68 30.97
CA ARG A 177 -0.35 0.96 29.53
C ARG A 177 -1.76 0.76 28.98
N MET A 178 -2.48 -0.26 29.47
CA MET A 178 -3.89 -0.48 29.10
C MET A 178 -4.80 0.67 29.55
N LEU A 179 -4.56 1.28 30.72
CA LEU A 179 -5.28 2.49 31.15
C LEU A 179 -5.01 3.68 30.21
N VAL A 180 -3.74 3.94 29.87
CA VAL A 180 -3.40 5.02 28.92
C VAL A 180 -4.02 4.79 27.53
N LEU A 181 -4.04 3.54 27.05
CA LEU A 181 -4.68 3.19 25.78
C LEU A 181 -6.21 3.34 25.83
N ARG A 182 -6.85 3.03 26.98
CA ARG A 182 -8.28 3.24 27.22
C ARG A 182 -8.66 4.72 27.13
N ASP A 183 -7.83 5.62 27.68
CA ASP A 183 -8.04 7.07 27.53
C ASP A 183 -7.87 7.54 26.06
N VAL A 184 -6.96 6.94 25.29
CA VAL A 184 -6.82 7.25 23.84
C VAL A 184 -8.06 6.81 23.06
N PHE A 185 -8.69 5.67 23.41
CA PHE A 185 -9.96 5.25 22.80
C PHE A 185 -11.12 6.17 23.18
N ALA A 186 -11.23 6.56 24.45
CA ALA A 186 -12.23 7.53 24.90
C ALA A 186 -12.04 8.90 24.23
N GLN A 187 -10.80 9.35 24.04
CA GLN A 187 -10.52 10.59 23.33
C GLN A 187 -11.01 10.56 21.87
N HIS A 188 -10.89 9.41 21.19
CA HIS A 188 -11.38 9.24 19.81
C HIS A 188 -12.89 9.48 19.73
N GLU A 189 -13.66 8.82 20.58
CA GLU A 189 -15.13 8.93 20.55
C GLU A 189 -15.63 10.30 21.01
N LEU A 190 -14.93 10.97 21.93
CA LEU A 190 -15.21 12.37 22.26
C LEU A 190 -14.94 13.31 21.08
N ASP A 191 -13.78 13.19 20.42
CA ASP A 191 -13.45 14.05 19.28
C ASP A 191 -14.38 13.78 18.06
N ASN A 192 -14.89 12.54 17.91
CA ASN A 192 -15.98 12.20 16.98
C ASN A 192 -17.29 12.90 17.37
N ALA A 193 -17.71 12.79 18.64
CA ALA A 193 -18.94 13.42 19.13
C ALA A 193 -18.90 14.97 18.96
N LEU A 194 -17.78 15.59 19.30
CA LEU A 194 -17.53 17.03 19.11
C LEU A 194 -17.52 17.46 17.64
N TYR A 195 -17.21 16.56 16.70
CA TYR A 195 -17.31 16.79 15.26
C TYR A 195 -18.77 16.74 14.77
N TYR A 196 -19.60 15.85 15.31
CA TYR A 196 -21.03 15.77 15.01
C TYR A 196 -21.80 16.98 15.56
N MET A 197 -21.54 17.40 16.80
CA MET A 197 -22.09 18.65 17.37
C MET A 197 -21.79 19.86 16.46
N ARG A 198 -20.56 19.97 15.94
CA ARG A 198 -20.12 21.06 15.03
C ARG A 198 -20.91 21.11 13.72
N ARG A 199 -21.62 20.03 13.37
CA ARG A 199 -22.46 19.88 12.18
C ARG A 199 -23.96 19.94 12.48
N GLY A 200 -24.38 20.00 13.75
CA GLY A 200 -25.78 19.89 14.16
C GLY A 200 -26.33 18.46 14.18
N ALA A 201 -25.47 17.45 14.12
CA ALA A 201 -25.85 16.03 14.17
C ALA A 201 -25.98 15.56 15.63
N TRP A 202 -26.96 16.10 16.35
CA TRP A 202 -27.09 15.95 17.80
C TRP A 202 -27.41 14.52 18.26
N VAL A 203 -28.15 13.74 17.45
CA VAL A 203 -28.41 12.32 17.74
C VAL A 203 -27.11 11.52 17.72
N SER A 204 -26.29 11.71 16.68
CA SER A 204 -25.01 11.04 16.48
C SER A 204 -23.98 11.45 17.53
N ALA A 205 -23.96 12.74 17.92
CA ALA A 205 -23.17 13.24 19.03
C ALA A 205 -23.54 12.56 20.36
N ALA A 206 -24.83 12.46 20.67
CA ALA A 206 -25.30 11.76 21.87
C ALA A 206 -24.99 10.25 21.84
N GLY A 207 -25.14 9.59 20.68
CA GLY A 207 -24.78 8.18 20.51
C GLY A 207 -23.29 7.90 20.78
N ARG A 208 -22.40 8.75 20.24
CA ARG A 208 -20.95 8.68 20.49
C ARG A 208 -20.58 8.93 21.96
N ALA A 209 -21.26 9.86 22.61
CA ALA A 209 -21.07 10.15 24.03
C ALA A 209 -21.55 9.00 24.93
N ASN A 210 -22.72 8.41 24.67
CA ASN A 210 -23.19 7.21 25.39
C ASN A 210 -22.22 6.04 25.22
N TYR A 211 -21.78 5.77 23.97
CA TYR A 211 -20.82 4.70 23.70
C TYR A 211 -19.49 4.88 24.46
N LEU A 212 -19.02 6.12 24.64
CA LEU A 212 -17.85 6.44 25.46
C LEU A 212 -18.11 6.12 26.94
N LEU A 213 -19.26 6.53 27.50
CA LEU A 213 -19.61 6.27 28.90
C LEU A 213 -19.78 4.76 29.19
N GLU A 214 -20.36 4.01 28.25
CA GLU A 214 -20.61 2.57 28.36
C GLU A 214 -19.32 1.75 28.19
N THR A 215 -18.50 2.06 27.18
CA THR A 215 -17.31 1.28 26.82
C THR A 215 -16.07 1.70 27.63
N TYR A 216 -15.95 2.99 27.97
CA TYR A 216 -14.80 3.57 28.65
C TYR A 216 -15.18 4.36 29.93
N PRO A 217 -15.98 3.81 30.86
CA PRO A 217 -16.22 4.46 32.15
C PRO A 217 -14.91 4.65 32.92
N GLN A 218 -14.86 5.69 33.76
CA GLN A 218 -13.68 6.17 34.48
C GLN A 218 -12.50 6.61 33.59
N SER A 219 -12.71 6.81 32.29
CA SER A 219 -11.73 7.48 31.43
C SER A 219 -11.63 8.98 31.75
N ALA A 220 -10.50 9.60 31.40
CA ALA A 220 -10.26 11.04 31.57
C ALA A 220 -11.28 11.94 30.84
N PHE A 221 -12.06 11.37 29.91
CA PHE A 221 -13.03 12.05 29.05
C PHE A 221 -14.49 11.76 29.42
N GLN A 222 -14.76 11.04 30.52
CA GLN A 222 -16.11 10.67 30.95
C GLN A 222 -17.01 11.91 31.13
N ASN A 223 -16.53 12.96 31.82
CA ASN A 223 -17.33 14.16 32.09
C ASN A 223 -17.52 15.05 30.85
N ASP A 224 -16.52 15.10 29.95
CA ASP A 224 -16.67 15.74 28.63
C ASP A 224 -17.82 15.07 27.83
N ALA A 225 -17.97 13.74 27.91
CA ALA A 225 -19.09 13.03 27.27
C ALA A 225 -20.45 13.37 27.91
N VAL A 226 -20.53 13.51 29.23
CA VAL A 226 -21.77 13.98 29.90
C VAL A 226 -22.12 15.40 29.45
N ALA A 227 -21.13 16.27 29.22
CA ALA A 227 -21.36 17.60 28.64
C ALA A 227 -21.90 17.53 27.19
N VAL A 228 -21.37 16.63 26.35
CA VAL A 228 -21.94 16.38 25.01
C VAL A 228 -23.41 15.95 25.09
N LEU A 229 -23.75 15.05 26.02
CA LEU A 229 -25.14 14.58 26.19
C LEU A 229 -26.07 15.72 26.60
N ALA A 230 -25.68 16.52 27.59
CA ALA A 230 -26.50 17.63 28.07
C ALA A 230 -26.75 18.69 26.98
N ASP A 231 -25.73 19.00 26.17
CA ASP A 231 -25.83 19.90 25.02
C ASP A 231 -26.69 19.33 23.89
N SER A 232 -26.46 18.06 23.53
CA SER A 232 -27.20 17.36 22.47
C SER A 232 -28.67 17.17 22.82
N TYR A 233 -29.01 16.77 24.06
CA TYR A 233 -30.40 16.66 24.50
C TYR A 233 -31.10 18.03 24.59
N THR A 234 -30.37 19.10 24.92
CA THR A 234 -30.89 20.48 24.82
C THR A 234 -31.29 20.81 23.39
N HIS A 235 -30.41 20.54 22.42
CA HIS A 235 -30.68 20.78 21.00
C HIS A 235 -31.72 19.84 20.37
N LEU A 236 -31.93 18.65 20.93
CA LEU A 236 -33.01 17.71 20.57
C LEU A 236 -34.34 18.02 21.28
N GLY A 237 -34.40 19.05 22.13
CA GLY A 237 -35.60 19.44 22.88
C GLY A 237 -35.97 18.51 24.05
N ASN A 238 -35.15 17.50 24.36
CA ASN A 238 -35.38 16.60 25.49
C ASN A 238 -34.87 17.22 26.79
N LYS A 239 -35.69 18.12 27.35
CA LYS A 239 -35.34 18.87 28.57
C LYS A 239 -34.97 17.96 29.74
N THR A 240 -35.70 16.87 29.97
CA THR A 240 -35.46 15.98 31.13
C THR A 240 -34.05 15.38 31.08
N LEU A 241 -33.65 14.78 29.95
CA LEU A 241 -32.32 14.21 29.80
C LEU A 241 -31.22 15.28 29.80
N ALA A 242 -31.50 16.48 29.31
CA ALA A 242 -30.56 17.61 29.38
C ALA A 242 -30.32 18.09 30.82
N ASP A 243 -31.39 18.26 31.61
CA ASP A 243 -31.33 18.68 33.00
C ASP A 243 -30.74 17.59 33.92
N ASP A 244 -30.99 16.30 33.62
CA ASP A 244 -30.38 15.17 34.32
C ASP A 244 -28.88 15.04 34.01
N ALA A 245 -28.47 15.11 32.74
CA ALA A 245 -27.06 15.08 32.36
C ALA A 245 -26.29 16.30 32.92
N ARG A 246 -26.90 17.49 32.91
CA ARG A 246 -26.35 18.69 33.58
C ARG A 246 -26.15 18.46 35.08
N ARG A 247 -27.09 17.80 35.77
CA ARG A 247 -27.00 17.49 37.20
C ARG A 247 -25.88 16.49 37.49
N VAL A 248 -25.74 15.44 36.68
CA VAL A 248 -24.63 14.47 36.79
C VAL A 248 -23.28 15.17 36.61
N LEU A 249 -23.16 16.07 35.64
CA LEU A 249 -21.94 16.85 35.43
C LEU A 249 -21.64 17.80 36.61
N GLN A 250 -22.66 18.48 37.15
CA GLN A 250 -22.50 19.35 38.32
C GLN A 250 -22.07 18.59 39.59
N LEU A 251 -22.49 17.33 39.76
CA LEU A 251 -22.08 16.48 40.89
C LEU A 251 -20.65 15.94 40.72
N ASN A 252 -20.26 15.57 39.51
CA ASN A 252 -18.97 14.92 39.24
C ASN A 252 -17.82 15.89 38.89
N GLN A 253 -18.15 17.07 38.33
CA GLN A 253 -17.19 18.10 37.94
C GLN A 253 -17.87 19.49 37.85
N PRO A 254 -18.12 20.15 38.99
CA PRO A 254 -18.82 21.45 39.03
C PRO A 254 -18.08 22.60 38.33
N ASP A 255 -16.77 22.44 38.09
CA ASP A 255 -15.90 23.38 37.36
C ASP A 255 -15.82 23.10 35.84
N HIS A 256 -16.59 22.13 35.32
CA HIS A 256 -16.49 21.72 33.92
C HIS A 256 -16.78 22.91 32.96
N PRO A 257 -15.87 23.27 32.03
CA PRO A 257 -15.98 24.49 31.22
C PRO A 257 -17.24 24.64 30.34
N TRP A 258 -17.99 23.56 30.08
CA TRP A 258 -19.30 23.64 29.42
C TRP A 258 -20.37 24.29 30.31
N LEU A 259 -20.32 24.10 31.62
CA LEU A 259 -21.26 24.73 32.57
C LEU A 259 -21.17 26.26 32.54
N GLU A 260 -19.99 26.80 32.18
CA GLU A 260 -19.73 28.23 31.97
C GLU A 260 -19.91 28.70 30.52
N GLY A 261 -20.30 27.82 29.58
CA GLY A 261 -20.39 28.13 28.15
C GLY A 261 -19.05 28.33 27.44
N LYS A 262 -17.93 27.89 28.02
CA LYS A 262 -16.56 28.10 27.51
C LYS A 262 -16.01 26.90 26.72
N TRP A 263 -16.84 25.92 26.40
CA TRP A 263 -16.51 24.63 25.76
C TRP A 263 -17.75 24.13 24.98
N PRO A 264 -17.59 23.47 23.81
CA PRO A 264 -16.34 23.10 23.16
C PRO A 264 -15.68 24.25 22.38
N LYS A 265 -14.34 24.24 22.31
CA LYS A 265 -13.52 25.36 21.79
C LYS A 265 -13.25 25.22 20.29
N TYR A 266 -14.27 25.48 19.48
CA TYR A 266 -14.15 25.40 18.01
C TYR A 266 -13.25 26.48 17.37
N PRO A 267 -12.55 26.17 16.26
CA PRO A 267 -11.76 27.15 15.51
C PRO A 267 -12.63 28.12 14.69
N TRP A 268 -12.14 29.35 14.54
CA TRP A 268 -12.73 30.46 13.78
C TRP A 268 -13.21 30.09 12.36
N MET A 269 -14.31 30.71 11.93
CA MET A 269 -15.12 30.25 10.78
C MET A 269 -14.36 30.06 9.45
N ILE A 270 -13.43 30.95 9.10
CA ILE A 270 -12.68 30.84 7.82
C ILE A 270 -11.79 29.58 7.79
N ARG A 271 -11.40 29.02 8.95
CA ARG A 271 -10.71 27.71 8.99
C ARG A 271 -11.60 26.54 8.60
N LYS A 272 -12.94 26.67 8.57
CA LYS A 272 -13.84 25.63 8.03
C LYS A 272 -13.58 25.33 6.55
N LEU A 273 -12.92 26.25 5.82
CA LEU A 273 -12.59 26.12 4.39
C LEU A 273 -11.22 25.46 4.13
N ASN A 274 -10.40 25.18 5.15
CA ASN A 274 -9.06 24.62 4.99
C ASN A 274 -8.92 23.26 5.68
N PRO A 275 -9.04 22.13 4.96
CA PRO A 275 -8.97 20.78 5.54
C PRO A 275 -7.56 20.36 5.98
N PHE A 276 -6.53 21.18 5.76
CA PHE A 276 -5.13 20.92 6.15
C PHE A 276 -4.69 21.73 7.38
N ALA A 277 -5.56 22.55 7.96
CA ALA A 277 -5.27 23.29 9.17
C ALA A 277 -5.29 22.38 10.41
N GLY A 278 -4.14 21.82 10.80
CA GLY A 278 -4.00 20.91 11.95
C GLY A 278 -4.69 21.44 13.21
N GLU A 279 -5.71 20.70 13.66
CA GLU A 279 -6.60 21.14 14.74
C GLU A 279 -5.92 21.13 16.11
N LYS A 280 -6.45 21.99 17.00
CA LYS A 280 -6.41 21.76 18.44
C LYS A 280 -7.60 20.87 18.80
N SER A 281 -7.50 19.94 19.76
CA SER A 281 -8.71 19.25 20.24
C SER A 281 -9.73 20.27 20.73
N ALA A 282 -10.99 20.08 20.36
CA ALA A 282 -12.07 20.97 20.74
C ALA A 282 -12.40 20.89 22.24
N ALA A 283 -12.05 19.78 22.90
CA ALA A 283 -12.17 19.64 24.35
C ALA A 283 -11.08 20.45 25.09
N THR A 284 -9.80 20.19 24.78
CA THR A 284 -8.68 20.75 25.58
C THR A 284 -8.18 22.11 25.10
N GLY A 285 -8.42 22.50 23.84
CA GLY A 285 -7.87 23.70 23.22
C GLY A 285 -6.34 23.69 23.02
N GLN A 286 -5.67 22.55 23.25
CA GLN A 286 -4.24 22.34 23.04
C GLN A 286 -3.96 21.66 21.69
N ARG A 287 -2.69 21.65 21.24
CA ARG A 287 -2.25 20.74 20.16
C ARG A 287 -1.94 19.39 20.79
N ASN A 288 -2.59 18.32 20.33
CA ASN A 288 -2.68 17.04 21.07
C ASN A 288 -1.30 16.39 21.32
N ALA A 289 -0.33 16.58 20.41
CA ALA A 289 1.07 16.15 20.58
C ALA A 289 1.79 16.70 21.83
N ARG A 290 1.24 17.73 22.51
CA ARG A 290 1.75 18.27 23.79
C ARG A 290 1.20 17.51 25.01
N LEU A 291 -0.03 17.00 24.95
CA LEU A 291 -0.65 16.23 26.05
C LEU A 291 0.12 14.93 26.30
N GLU A 292 0.38 14.17 25.22
CA GLU A 292 1.24 12.99 25.23
C GLU A 292 2.66 13.25 25.78
N LYS A 293 3.18 14.49 25.71
CA LYS A 293 4.53 14.77 26.21
C LYS A 293 4.53 14.79 27.74
N ASN A 294 3.59 15.54 28.33
CA ASN A 294 3.45 15.66 29.77
C ASN A 294 3.16 14.30 30.45
N GLN A 295 2.38 13.42 29.80
CA GLN A 295 2.14 12.07 30.30
C GLN A 295 3.39 11.16 30.24
N ARG A 296 4.22 11.27 29.18
CA ARG A 296 5.41 10.41 29.02
C ARG A 296 6.60 10.81 29.91
N GLU A 297 6.73 12.09 30.27
CA GLU A 297 7.85 12.59 31.08
C GLU A 297 7.71 12.27 32.58
N GLY A 298 6.54 11.82 33.06
CA GLY A 298 6.29 11.50 34.47
C GLY A 298 6.63 10.08 34.93
N GLN A 299 7.09 9.18 34.05
CA GLN A 299 7.23 7.74 34.37
C GLN A 299 8.53 7.05 33.86
N LEU A 300 9.42 7.75 33.16
CA LEU A 300 10.64 7.15 32.60
C LEU A 300 11.87 7.33 33.51
N SER A 301 11.88 6.67 34.66
CA SER A 301 12.96 6.82 35.65
C SER A 301 13.30 5.57 36.48
N ASP A 302 13.49 4.38 35.88
CA ASP A 302 14.43 3.38 36.43
C ASP A 302 14.91 2.27 35.44
N CYS A 303 16.10 1.70 35.71
CA CYS A 303 16.73 0.44 35.24
C CYS A 303 16.84 0.09 33.72
N GLY A 304 17.89 -0.58 33.20
CA GLY A 304 19.16 -1.13 33.75
C GLY A 304 19.72 -2.32 32.90
N ALA A 305 21.04 -2.42 32.58
CA ALA A 305 21.59 -3.47 31.65
C ALA A 305 23.12 -3.84 31.78
N LYS A 306 23.52 -5.11 31.44
CA LYS A 306 24.88 -5.77 31.30
C LYS A 306 24.71 -7.31 30.98
N ALA A 307 25.65 -8.25 30.70
CA ALA A 307 27.12 -8.42 30.43
C ALA A 307 27.35 -9.80 29.68
N ILE A 308 28.20 -10.05 28.64
CA ILE A 308 29.70 -10.22 28.51
C ILE A 308 30.26 -11.58 29.07
N PRO A 309 31.36 -12.30 28.60
CA PRO A 309 32.15 -12.53 27.33
C PRO A 309 32.11 -14.04 26.84
N ALA A 310 32.93 -14.74 25.99
CA ALA A 310 34.21 -14.69 25.20
C ALA A 310 34.24 -15.88 24.12
N CYS A 311 35.28 -16.46 23.44
CA CYS A 311 36.66 -16.17 22.94
C CYS A 311 37.16 -17.22 21.86
N MET A 312 38.22 -16.91 21.06
CA MET A 312 39.16 -17.76 20.22
C MET A 312 38.65 -18.53 18.94
N GLU A 313 39.07 -18.24 17.68
CA GLU A 313 40.39 -18.41 16.94
C GLU A 313 40.59 -19.84 16.34
N ARG A 314 41.08 -20.21 15.11
CA ARG A 314 41.86 -19.70 13.90
C ARG A 314 41.60 -20.64 12.66
N HIS A 315 42.08 -20.63 11.38
CA HIS A 315 42.89 -19.86 10.36
C HIS A 315 42.49 -20.43 8.91
N MET A 316 43.11 -20.37 7.69
CA MET A 316 44.40 -19.87 7.11
C MET A 316 44.39 -19.42 5.58
N SER A 317 45.02 -20.14 4.62
CA SER A 317 45.52 -19.73 3.25
C SER A 317 45.03 -20.59 2.03
N LEU A 318 44.52 -20.05 0.89
CA LEU A 318 45.15 -19.60 -0.42
C LEU A 318 45.41 -20.70 -1.51
N PRO A 319 45.61 -20.42 -2.84
CA PRO A 319 44.86 -19.55 -3.80
C PRO A 319 44.78 -20.08 -5.28
N GLN A 320 44.46 -19.18 -6.25
CA GLN A 320 44.56 -19.25 -7.75
C GLN A 320 43.35 -19.84 -8.52
N ARG A 321 43.03 -19.50 -9.79
CA ARG A 321 43.05 -18.28 -10.67
C ARG A 321 42.93 -18.76 -12.14
N PHE A 322 42.08 -18.16 -12.98
CA PHE A 322 42.39 -17.74 -14.38
C PHE A 322 41.22 -16.94 -15.01
N ARG A 323 41.38 -16.40 -16.24
CA ARG A 323 40.41 -15.50 -16.92
C ARG A 323 40.30 -15.77 -18.45
N PRO A 324 39.22 -15.30 -19.13
CA PRO A 324 38.83 -15.72 -20.50
C PRO A 324 39.06 -14.65 -21.58
N ARG A 325 38.66 -14.95 -22.84
CA ARG A 325 38.18 -13.96 -23.84
C ARG A 325 37.30 -14.58 -24.96
N PRO A 326 36.40 -13.83 -25.64
CA PRO A 326 35.43 -14.33 -26.63
C PRO A 326 35.63 -13.77 -28.07
N THR A 327 34.77 -14.18 -29.01
CA THR A 327 34.67 -13.62 -30.38
C THR A 327 33.19 -13.47 -30.82
N LEU A 328 32.91 -12.48 -31.67
CA LEU A 328 31.59 -12.16 -32.28
C LEU A 328 31.51 -12.64 -33.73
N LEU A 329 30.29 -12.76 -34.27
CA LEU A 329 30.03 -12.64 -35.72
C LEU A 329 28.55 -12.31 -36.03
N VAL A 330 28.32 -11.80 -37.24
CA VAL A 330 27.07 -11.20 -37.79
C VAL A 330 26.99 -11.74 -39.24
N THR A 331 25.86 -12.10 -39.84
CA THR A 331 24.86 -11.23 -40.52
C THR A 331 23.93 -12.14 -41.36
N ALA A 332 22.68 -11.75 -41.63
CA ALA A 332 22.02 -11.98 -42.94
C ALA A 332 20.67 -11.24 -43.02
N LEU A 333 20.29 -10.78 -44.22
CA LEU A 333 19.01 -10.14 -44.49
C LEU A 333 18.60 -10.48 -45.93
N LEU A 334 17.34 -10.88 -46.15
CA LEU A 334 16.77 -11.15 -47.47
C LEU A 334 15.29 -10.79 -47.44
N ALA A 335 14.83 -10.04 -48.43
CA ALA A 335 13.44 -9.61 -48.57
C ALA A 335 12.98 -9.81 -50.02
N LEU A 336 11.77 -10.33 -50.19
CA LEU A 336 11.09 -10.52 -51.47
C LEU A 336 9.79 -9.72 -51.45
N ALA A 337 9.57 -8.91 -52.47
CA ALA A 337 8.40 -8.05 -52.57
C ALA A 337 7.21 -8.80 -53.17
N ALA A 338 6.06 -8.69 -52.51
CA ALA A 338 4.76 -9.06 -53.07
C ALA A 338 3.88 -7.80 -53.09
N SER A 339 3.22 -7.53 -54.22
CA SER A 339 2.29 -6.40 -54.35
C SER A 339 1.11 -6.58 -53.38
N PRO A 340 0.70 -5.52 -52.67
CA PRO A 340 -0.38 -5.65 -51.70
C PRO A 340 -1.72 -5.87 -52.41
N LEU A 341 -2.39 -6.99 -52.09
CA LEU A 341 -3.84 -6.96 -51.94
C LEU A 341 -4.20 -5.76 -51.05
N ALA A 342 -5.27 -5.03 -51.39
CA ALA A 342 -5.75 -3.92 -50.58
C ALA A 342 -6.15 -4.46 -49.19
N ALA A 343 -5.21 -4.37 -48.24
CA ALA A 343 -5.41 -4.87 -46.89
C ALA A 343 -6.58 -4.12 -46.26
N LEU A 344 -7.52 -4.86 -45.69
CA LEU A 344 -8.52 -4.29 -44.78
C LEU A 344 -7.78 -3.44 -43.74
N ALA A 345 -8.32 -2.25 -43.48
CA ALA A 345 -7.75 -1.36 -42.48
C ALA A 345 -7.59 -2.11 -41.16
N ALA A 346 -6.44 -1.93 -40.52
CA ALA A 346 -6.17 -2.56 -39.23
C ALA A 346 -7.08 -1.94 -38.17
N GLU A 347 -7.77 -2.76 -37.39
CA GLU A 347 -8.76 -2.32 -36.39
C GLU A 347 -8.42 -2.82 -34.97
N PRO A 348 -8.89 -2.12 -33.92
CA PRO A 348 -8.75 -2.61 -32.55
C PRO A 348 -9.53 -3.91 -32.33
N GLY A 349 -8.83 -4.94 -31.85
CA GLY A 349 -9.36 -6.29 -31.67
C GLY A 349 -9.05 -7.27 -32.80
N ASP A 350 -8.35 -6.86 -33.86
CA ASP A 350 -7.84 -7.78 -34.88
C ASP A 350 -6.96 -8.87 -34.24
N LEU A 351 -7.21 -10.14 -34.58
CA LEU A 351 -6.36 -11.25 -34.19
C LEU A 351 -5.10 -11.29 -35.05
N LEU A 352 -3.92 -11.28 -34.42
CA LEU A 352 -2.62 -11.43 -35.08
C LEU A 352 -2.13 -12.88 -35.02
N SER A 353 -2.29 -13.54 -33.87
CA SER A 353 -2.07 -14.97 -33.72
C SER A 353 -2.81 -15.52 -32.49
N ALA A 354 -3.07 -16.82 -32.50
CA ALA A 354 -3.57 -17.56 -31.35
C ALA A 354 -2.86 -18.92 -31.27
N SER A 355 -2.53 -19.37 -30.06
CA SER A 355 -1.96 -20.69 -29.83
C SER A 355 -2.45 -21.28 -28.50
N PRO A 356 -2.52 -22.63 -28.35
CA PRO A 356 -2.75 -23.26 -27.06
C PRO A 356 -1.64 -22.86 -26.09
N TYR A 357 -2.00 -22.25 -24.97
CA TYR A 357 -1.05 -21.80 -23.95
C TYR A 357 -0.59 -23.00 -23.12
N ARG A 358 0.71 -23.30 -23.18
CA ARG A 358 1.34 -24.49 -22.58
C ARG A 358 2.57 -24.10 -21.76
N ALA A 359 2.41 -23.20 -20.79
CA ALA A 359 3.55 -22.64 -20.04
C ALA A 359 3.18 -22.19 -18.61
N SER A 360 4.23 -21.98 -17.81
CA SER A 360 4.31 -21.21 -16.55
C SER A 360 3.18 -21.38 -15.53
N TRP A 361 2.00 -20.79 -15.75
CA TRP A 361 0.91 -20.78 -14.78
C TRP A 361 -0.48 -20.71 -15.43
N VAL A 362 -1.40 -21.54 -14.94
CA VAL A 362 -2.81 -21.61 -15.39
C VAL A 362 -3.70 -21.81 -14.15
N PRO A 363 -4.87 -21.13 -14.04
CA PRO A 363 -5.82 -21.37 -12.95
C PRO A 363 -6.31 -22.83 -12.91
N SER A 364 -6.50 -23.40 -11.72
CA SER A 364 -6.77 -24.84 -11.55
C SER A 364 -8.12 -25.32 -12.11
N LYS A 365 -9.00 -24.39 -12.50
CA LYS A 365 -10.33 -24.64 -13.08
C LYS A 365 -10.42 -24.29 -14.57
N ALA A 366 -9.34 -23.82 -15.19
CA ALA A 366 -9.28 -23.66 -16.64
C ALA A 366 -9.08 -25.04 -17.30
N ALA A 367 -10.05 -25.49 -18.08
CA ALA A 367 -9.95 -26.73 -18.85
C ALA A 367 -9.15 -26.55 -20.15
N GLN A 368 -9.12 -25.33 -20.68
CA GLN A 368 -8.33 -24.93 -21.84
C GLN A 368 -7.77 -23.52 -21.62
N ALA A 369 -6.57 -23.27 -22.14
CA ALA A 369 -5.92 -21.96 -22.10
C ALA A 369 -5.31 -21.64 -23.47
N TYR A 370 -5.43 -20.38 -23.89
CA TYR A 370 -4.90 -19.88 -25.16
C TYR A 370 -4.16 -18.57 -24.95
N LYS A 371 -3.03 -18.39 -25.64
CA LYS A 371 -2.33 -17.10 -25.73
C LYS A 371 -2.65 -16.48 -27.07
N LEU A 372 -3.11 -15.23 -27.05
CA LEU A 372 -3.45 -14.44 -28.22
C LEU A 372 -2.49 -13.27 -28.34
N ALA A 373 -2.13 -12.92 -29.57
CA ALA A 373 -1.62 -11.61 -29.95
C ALA A 373 -2.69 -10.89 -30.77
N TYR A 374 -2.93 -9.61 -30.49
CA TYR A 374 -4.01 -8.84 -31.10
C TYR A 374 -3.61 -7.37 -31.27
N ARG A 375 -4.31 -6.65 -32.17
CA ARG A 375 -4.13 -5.21 -32.34
C ARG A 375 -4.97 -4.43 -31.33
N THR A 376 -4.40 -3.37 -30.76
CA THR A 376 -5.07 -2.46 -29.83
C THR A 376 -4.26 -1.16 -29.74
N PRO A 377 -4.86 0.01 -29.45
CA PRO A 377 -4.11 1.26 -29.36
C PRO A 377 -3.12 1.29 -28.19
N ASP A 378 -1.93 1.82 -28.45
CA ASP A 378 -0.93 2.22 -27.46
C ASP A 378 -1.37 3.49 -26.68
N HIS A 379 -0.50 4.00 -25.82
CA HIS A 379 -0.75 5.22 -25.04
C HIS A 379 -0.68 6.52 -25.86
N HIS A 380 -0.18 6.48 -27.10
CA HIS A 380 -0.29 7.58 -28.07
C HIS A 380 -1.52 7.43 -29.01
N GLY A 381 -2.32 6.36 -28.86
CA GLY A 381 -3.48 6.07 -29.69
C GLY A 381 -3.18 5.38 -31.03
N ARG A 382 -1.93 4.95 -31.28
CA ARG A 382 -1.53 4.23 -32.49
C ARG A 382 -1.79 2.73 -32.29
N LEU A 383 -2.23 2.01 -33.32
CA LEU A 383 -2.38 0.55 -33.22
C LEU A 383 -1.03 -0.13 -33.03
N ALA A 384 -0.90 -0.87 -31.93
CA ALA A 384 0.23 -1.71 -31.58
C ALA A 384 -0.23 -3.17 -31.41
N GLN A 385 0.73 -4.08 -31.30
CA GLN A 385 0.48 -5.45 -30.84
C GLN A 385 0.44 -5.47 -29.31
N ALA A 386 -0.55 -6.12 -28.74
CA ALA A 386 -0.56 -6.56 -27.35
C ALA A 386 -0.76 -8.08 -27.27
N THR A 387 -0.50 -8.66 -26.10
CA THR A 387 -0.80 -10.07 -25.81
C THR A 387 -1.77 -10.23 -24.65
N GLY A 388 -2.27 -11.45 -24.49
CA GLY A 388 -3.07 -11.85 -23.35
C GLY A 388 -3.48 -13.32 -23.41
N LEU A 389 -4.19 -13.75 -22.38
CA LEU A 389 -4.67 -15.11 -22.18
C LEU A 389 -6.19 -15.20 -22.23
N VAL A 390 -6.69 -16.30 -22.79
CA VAL A 390 -8.11 -16.69 -22.73
C VAL A 390 -8.18 -18.07 -22.08
N TYR A 391 -8.84 -18.14 -20.92
CA TYR A 391 -9.08 -19.36 -20.16
C TYR A 391 -10.54 -19.79 -20.30
N LEU A 392 -10.77 -21.04 -20.67
CA LEU A 392 -12.12 -21.61 -20.78
C LEU A 392 -12.40 -22.59 -19.63
N PRO A 393 -13.61 -22.56 -19.05
CA PRO A 393 -14.02 -23.49 -18.01
C PRO A 393 -14.28 -24.89 -18.59
N ALA A 394 -14.51 -25.87 -17.72
CA ALA A 394 -14.84 -27.23 -18.13
C ALA A 394 -16.29 -27.36 -18.64
N GLY A 395 -16.50 -28.28 -19.60
CA GLY A 395 -17.81 -28.59 -20.17
C GLY A 395 -18.08 -27.94 -21.54
N PRO A 396 -19.27 -28.19 -22.14
CA PRO A 396 -19.69 -27.53 -23.37
C PRO A 396 -20.09 -26.07 -23.11
N ALA A 397 -19.84 -25.19 -24.07
CA ALA A 397 -20.31 -23.81 -24.00
C ALA A 397 -21.85 -23.75 -24.01
N PRO A 398 -22.48 -22.88 -23.19
CA PRO A 398 -23.93 -22.70 -23.19
C PRO A 398 -24.41 -21.98 -24.46
N ALA A 399 -25.73 -21.98 -24.69
CA ALA A 399 -26.32 -21.25 -25.80
C ALA A 399 -25.95 -19.75 -25.74
N GLY A 400 -25.29 -19.25 -26.79
CA GLY A 400 -24.75 -17.88 -26.84
C GLY A 400 -23.33 -17.73 -26.27
N GLY A 401 -22.61 -18.83 -26.06
CA GLY A 401 -21.22 -18.88 -25.63
C GLY A 401 -20.99 -18.65 -24.14
N TRP A 402 -19.82 -19.02 -23.65
CA TRP A 402 -19.40 -18.77 -22.27
C TRP A 402 -19.40 -17.27 -21.95
N PRO A 403 -20.16 -16.78 -20.94
CA PRO A 403 -20.11 -15.39 -20.50
C PRO A 403 -18.72 -15.01 -20.00
N VAL A 404 -18.31 -13.77 -20.24
CA VAL A 404 -16.90 -13.35 -20.11
C VAL A 404 -16.65 -12.54 -18.85
N VAL A 405 -15.65 -12.97 -18.08
CA VAL A 405 -15.02 -12.18 -17.02
C VAL A 405 -13.71 -11.62 -17.58
N SER A 406 -13.70 -10.33 -17.90
CA SER A 406 -12.49 -9.61 -18.33
C SER A 406 -11.68 -9.26 -17.10
N TRP A 407 -10.59 -9.99 -16.85
CA TRP A 407 -9.72 -9.76 -15.69
C TRP A 407 -8.58 -8.80 -16.06
N ALA A 408 -8.59 -7.65 -15.40
CA ALA A 408 -7.50 -6.70 -15.41
C ALA A 408 -6.58 -6.97 -14.21
N HIS A 409 -5.35 -7.40 -14.49
CA HIS A 409 -4.38 -7.76 -13.45
C HIS A 409 -3.82 -6.52 -12.72
N GLY A 410 -3.40 -6.73 -11.46
CA GLY A 410 -2.62 -5.75 -10.69
C GLY A 410 -1.19 -5.58 -11.21
N THR A 411 -0.37 -4.81 -10.51
CA THR A 411 1.01 -4.53 -10.94
C THR A 411 1.90 -5.77 -10.97
N GLN A 412 2.56 -5.97 -12.11
CA GLN A 412 3.52 -7.06 -12.35
C GLN A 412 4.96 -6.53 -12.50
N GLY A 413 5.10 -5.39 -13.17
CA GLY A 413 6.35 -4.78 -13.64
C GLY A 413 6.06 -3.99 -14.92
N ILE A 414 7.11 -3.51 -15.60
CA ILE A 414 7.02 -2.87 -16.93
C ILE A 414 7.84 -3.56 -18.03
N ALA A 415 8.57 -4.63 -17.69
CA ALA A 415 9.39 -5.38 -18.64
C ALA A 415 8.60 -6.56 -19.23
N ASP A 416 8.89 -6.96 -20.47
CA ASP A 416 8.17 -8.04 -21.18
C ASP A 416 8.02 -9.35 -20.39
N HIS A 417 9.07 -9.74 -19.68
CA HIS A 417 9.08 -10.97 -18.89
C HIS A 417 8.19 -10.92 -17.63
N CYS A 418 7.64 -9.75 -17.28
CA CYS A 418 6.67 -9.58 -16.20
C CYS A 418 5.22 -9.76 -16.66
N ALA A 419 4.96 -9.93 -17.96
CA ALA A 419 3.61 -10.16 -18.46
C ALA A 419 3.02 -11.49 -17.94
N PRO A 420 1.75 -11.53 -17.50
CA PRO A 420 1.11 -12.78 -17.06
C PRO A 420 1.12 -13.88 -18.13
N SER A 421 1.00 -13.53 -19.41
CA SER A 421 1.11 -14.48 -20.53
C SER A 421 2.55 -14.98 -20.82
N VAL A 422 3.54 -14.56 -20.03
CA VAL A 422 4.92 -15.05 -20.07
C VAL A 422 5.25 -15.80 -18.78
N SER A 423 5.10 -15.16 -17.62
CA SER A 423 5.58 -15.69 -16.33
C SER A 423 4.49 -16.13 -15.36
N GLY A 424 3.21 -15.95 -15.70
CA GLY A 424 2.12 -15.96 -14.72
C GLY A 424 2.07 -14.65 -13.92
N PRO A 425 1.01 -14.44 -13.11
CA PRO A 425 0.85 -13.23 -12.32
C PRO A 425 1.67 -13.27 -11.01
N TYR A 426 2.01 -12.08 -10.51
CA TYR A 426 2.88 -11.82 -9.36
C TYR A 426 2.42 -12.49 -8.04
N GLN A 427 1.12 -12.77 -7.87
CA GLN A 427 0.57 -13.43 -6.68
C GLN A 427 -0.24 -14.67 -7.09
N PRO A 428 0.42 -15.73 -7.62
CA PRO A 428 -0.24 -16.79 -8.40
C PRO A 428 -1.27 -17.60 -7.62
N GLU A 429 -1.08 -17.83 -6.32
CA GLU A 429 -2.06 -18.55 -5.49
C GLU A 429 -3.29 -17.70 -5.19
N ARG A 430 -3.13 -16.39 -4.99
CA ARG A 430 -4.22 -15.45 -4.70
C ARG A 430 -5.04 -15.19 -5.95
N ASP A 431 -4.36 -14.81 -7.02
CA ASP A 431 -4.99 -14.48 -8.29
C ASP A 431 -5.61 -15.76 -8.90
N GLY A 432 -5.00 -16.93 -8.66
CA GLY A 432 -5.58 -18.24 -8.98
C GLY A 432 -6.90 -18.52 -8.27
N ARG A 433 -6.96 -18.40 -6.93
CA ARG A 433 -8.23 -18.53 -6.18
C ARG A 433 -9.32 -17.59 -6.72
N PHE A 434 -8.94 -16.33 -7.00
CA PHE A 434 -9.87 -15.32 -7.47
C PHE A 434 -10.39 -15.57 -8.89
N LEU A 435 -9.64 -16.24 -9.77
CA LEU A 435 -10.09 -16.63 -11.11
C LEU A 435 -10.82 -17.97 -11.13
N ASP A 436 -10.37 -18.93 -10.32
CA ASP A 436 -10.94 -20.28 -10.24
C ASP A 436 -12.41 -20.28 -9.80
N GLN A 437 -12.84 -19.31 -8.99
CA GLN A 437 -14.25 -19.15 -8.61
C GLN A 437 -15.16 -18.80 -9.80
N PHE A 438 -14.64 -18.14 -10.84
CA PHE A 438 -15.42 -17.80 -12.05
C PHE A 438 -15.41 -18.95 -13.05
N LEU A 439 -14.25 -19.58 -13.24
CA LEU A 439 -14.09 -20.76 -14.10
C LEU A 439 -14.91 -21.95 -13.57
N ALA A 440 -14.95 -22.17 -12.25
CA ALA A 440 -15.80 -23.18 -11.61
C ALA A 440 -17.32 -22.85 -11.67
N GLN A 441 -17.71 -21.75 -12.31
CA GLN A 441 -19.10 -21.29 -12.47
C GLN A 441 -19.52 -21.15 -13.93
N GLY A 442 -18.69 -21.61 -14.87
CA GLY A 442 -19.01 -21.53 -16.29
C GLY A 442 -18.85 -20.12 -16.85
N TYR A 443 -17.82 -19.39 -16.41
CA TYR A 443 -17.41 -18.14 -17.04
C TYR A 443 -16.03 -18.30 -17.67
N ALA A 444 -15.87 -17.80 -18.90
CA ALA A 444 -14.56 -17.69 -19.55
C ALA A 444 -13.83 -16.48 -18.99
N VAL A 445 -12.55 -16.63 -18.65
CA VAL A 445 -11.72 -15.52 -18.16
C VAL A 445 -10.83 -15.03 -19.30
N VAL A 446 -10.85 -13.72 -19.53
CA VAL A 446 -10.08 -13.05 -20.58
C VAL A 446 -9.14 -12.03 -19.91
N ALA A 447 -7.84 -12.21 -20.08
CA ALA A 447 -6.80 -11.51 -19.31
C ALA A 447 -5.78 -10.86 -20.25
N ALA A 448 -5.86 -9.54 -20.42
CA ALA A 448 -4.88 -8.79 -21.21
C ALA A 448 -3.63 -8.51 -20.39
N ASP A 449 -2.44 -8.64 -21.00
CA ASP A 449 -1.17 -8.20 -20.40
C ASP A 449 -1.03 -6.67 -20.36
N TYR A 450 -1.91 -5.98 -21.11
CA TYR A 450 -1.76 -4.60 -21.62
C TYR A 450 -0.65 -4.46 -22.68
N GLN A 451 -0.72 -3.38 -23.48
CA GLN A 451 0.30 -3.06 -24.48
C GLN A 451 1.66 -2.78 -23.81
N GLY A 452 2.74 -3.29 -24.40
CA GLY A 452 4.11 -3.13 -23.91
C GLY A 452 4.52 -4.11 -22.80
N LEU A 453 3.66 -5.07 -22.48
CA LEU A 453 3.97 -6.21 -21.63
C LEU A 453 3.81 -7.49 -22.44
N GLY A 454 4.89 -8.26 -22.59
CA GLY A 454 4.95 -9.50 -23.36
C GLY A 454 4.81 -9.27 -24.87
N SER A 455 4.95 -8.02 -25.31
CA SER A 455 4.54 -7.50 -26.62
C SER A 455 5.29 -6.21 -26.96
N PRO A 456 5.70 -5.98 -28.24
CA PRO A 456 6.61 -4.90 -28.59
C PRO A 456 6.12 -3.47 -28.26
N GLY A 457 7.04 -2.64 -27.77
CA GLY A 457 6.79 -1.25 -27.36
C GLY A 457 6.84 -1.09 -25.84
N ASP A 458 6.83 0.15 -25.35
CA ASP A 458 6.96 0.43 -23.92
C ASP A 458 5.60 0.33 -23.19
N HIS A 459 5.60 -0.18 -21.95
CA HIS A 459 4.38 -0.22 -21.12
C HIS A 459 4.16 1.11 -20.38
N ALA A 460 3.06 1.80 -20.71
CA ALA A 460 2.60 2.98 -20.00
C ALA A 460 1.91 2.59 -18.68
N TYR A 461 2.71 2.34 -17.65
CA TYR A 461 2.25 1.91 -16.32
C TYR A 461 1.22 2.88 -15.72
N LEU A 462 0.09 2.35 -15.26
CA LEU A 462 -1.09 3.10 -14.77
C LEU A 462 -1.78 4.03 -15.81
N HIS A 463 -1.47 3.95 -17.11
CA HIS A 463 -2.26 4.64 -18.14
C HIS A 463 -3.62 3.97 -18.35
N VAL A 464 -4.59 4.31 -17.49
CA VAL A 464 -5.85 3.56 -17.32
C VAL A 464 -6.66 3.38 -18.61
N ARG A 465 -6.56 4.33 -19.55
CA ARG A 465 -7.29 4.28 -20.82
C ARG A 465 -6.67 3.34 -21.87
N THR A 466 -5.37 3.08 -21.82
CA THR A 466 -4.74 2.06 -22.68
C THR A 466 -5.08 0.68 -22.16
N SER A 467 -4.79 0.39 -20.87
CA SER A 467 -5.15 -0.88 -20.24
C SER A 467 -6.63 -1.25 -20.41
N ALA A 468 -7.53 -0.27 -20.30
CA ALA A 468 -8.97 -0.45 -20.52
C ALA A 468 -9.33 -0.85 -21.97
N ARG A 469 -8.73 -0.20 -22.98
CA ARG A 469 -8.95 -0.54 -24.39
C ARG A 469 -8.36 -1.92 -24.72
N ASN A 470 -7.15 -2.21 -24.24
CA ASN A 470 -6.51 -3.51 -24.44
C ASN A 470 -7.37 -4.65 -23.86
N ALA A 471 -7.94 -4.46 -22.66
CA ALA A 471 -8.83 -5.43 -22.04
C ALA A 471 -10.13 -5.68 -22.84
N ILE A 472 -10.69 -4.64 -23.48
CA ILE A 472 -11.86 -4.76 -24.38
C ILE A 472 -11.46 -5.46 -25.70
N ASP A 473 -10.33 -5.09 -26.28
CA ASP A 473 -9.87 -5.60 -27.58
C ASP A 473 -9.45 -7.08 -27.53
N LEU A 474 -8.94 -7.57 -26.39
CA LEU A 474 -8.73 -9.00 -26.22
C LEU A 474 -10.05 -9.80 -26.21
N ILE A 475 -11.17 -9.25 -25.73
CA ILE A 475 -12.49 -9.90 -25.83
C ILE A 475 -12.91 -10.01 -27.30
N ARG A 476 -12.65 -8.97 -28.11
CA ARG A 476 -12.88 -8.99 -29.57
C ARG A 476 -12.04 -10.09 -30.24
N ALA A 477 -10.73 -10.11 -29.98
CA ALA A 477 -9.82 -11.09 -30.55
C ALA A 477 -10.17 -12.53 -30.10
N GLY A 478 -10.55 -12.72 -28.84
CA GLY A 478 -11.04 -14.00 -28.30
C GLY A 478 -12.34 -14.47 -28.96
N ARG A 479 -13.29 -13.56 -29.24
CA ARG A 479 -14.53 -13.87 -29.97
C ARG A 479 -14.28 -14.17 -31.45
N HIS A 480 -13.29 -13.53 -32.07
CA HIS A 480 -12.85 -13.83 -33.44
C HIS A 480 -12.19 -15.21 -33.51
N PHE A 481 -11.29 -15.53 -32.57
CA PHE A 481 -10.57 -16.80 -32.52
C PHE A 481 -11.47 -18.01 -32.20
N LEU A 482 -12.29 -17.93 -31.14
CA LEU A 482 -13.10 -19.05 -30.66
C LEU A 482 -14.47 -19.16 -31.35
N GLY A 483 -14.86 -18.13 -32.10
CA GLY A 483 -16.19 -18.02 -32.71
C GLY A 483 -17.26 -17.51 -31.73
N THR A 484 -18.29 -16.88 -32.30
CA THR A 484 -19.36 -16.19 -31.57
C THR A 484 -20.29 -17.11 -30.79
N ALA A 485 -20.28 -18.42 -31.08
CA ALA A 485 -21.01 -19.46 -30.36
C ALA A 485 -20.27 -20.02 -29.14
N THR A 486 -18.94 -19.86 -29.07
CA THR A 486 -18.10 -20.41 -27.99
C THR A 486 -17.87 -19.41 -26.87
N LEU A 487 -17.61 -18.15 -27.23
CA LEU A 487 -17.37 -17.05 -26.29
C LEU A 487 -18.48 -16.01 -26.42
N SER A 488 -19.13 -15.61 -25.33
CA SER A 488 -20.30 -14.73 -25.37
C SER A 488 -19.95 -13.26 -25.66
N PRO A 489 -20.88 -12.43 -26.18
CA PRO A 489 -20.74 -10.98 -26.11
C PRO A 489 -21.06 -10.42 -24.72
N ARG A 490 -21.70 -11.19 -23.82
CA ARG A 490 -22.02 -10.78 -22.45
C ARG A 490 -20.76 -10.79 -21.59
N TRP A 491 -20.39 -9.64 -21.02
CA TRP A 491 -19.16 -9.51 -20.23
C TRP A 491 -19.25 -8.55 -19.05
N VAL A 492 -18.39 -8.78 -18.07
CA VAL A 492 -18.10 -7.89 -16.92
C VAL A 492 -16.59 -7.67 -16.84
N SER A 493 -16.18 -6.56 -16.23
CA SER A 493 -14.76 -6.32 -15.95
C SER A 493 -14.46 -6.49 -14.46
N VAL A 494 -13.39 -7.20 -14.12
CA VAL A 494 -12.96 -7.41 -12.74
C VAL A 494 -11.49 -7.08 -12.59
N GLY A 495 -11.10 -6.44 -11.49
CA GLY A 495 -9.71 -6.01 -11.33
C GLY A 495 -9.28 -5.66 -9.91
N HIS A 496 -7.96 -5.62 -9.71
CA HIS A 496 -7.33 -5.33 -8.42
C HIS A 496 -6.15 -4.37 -8.58
N SER A 497 -5.98 -3.42 -7.67
CA SER A 497 -4.88 -2.44 -7.70
C SER A 497 -4.87 -1.69 -9.05
N GLN A 498 -3.73 -1.59 -9.76
CA GLN A 498 -3.66 -1.12 -11.16
C GLN A 498 -4.82 -1.63 -12.04
N GLY A 499 -5.11 -2.92 -11.96
CA GLY A 499 -6.19 -3.57 -12.70
C GLY A 499 -7.58 -3.10 -12.31
N GLY A 500 -7.78 -2.64 -11.07
CA GLY A 500 -9.02 -2.00 -10.65
C GLY A 500 -9.28 -0.70 -11.43
N GLY A 501 -8.24 0.13 -11.61
CA GLY A 501 -8.34 1.36 -12.43
C GLY A 501 -8.63 1.06 -13.90
N ALA A 502 -8.00 0.01 -14.45
CA ALA A 502 -8.26 -0.47 -15.80
C ALA A 502 -9.67 -1.06 -15.98
N ALA A 503 -10.17 -1.90 -15.07
CA ALA A 503 -11.48 -2.54 -15.15
C ALA A 503 -12.65 -1.56 -14.95
N LEU A 504 -12.47 -0.55 -14.09
CA LEU A 504 -13.38 0.58 -13.93
C LEU A 504 -13.45 1.41 -15.21
N THR A 505 -12.28 1.74 -15.78
CA THR A 505 -12.19 2.54 -17.01
C THR A 505 -12.68 1.77 -18.24
N ALA A 506 -12.46 0.45 -18.31
CA ALA A 506 -13.02 -0.42 -19.36
C ALA A 506 -14.54 -0.43 -19.31
N GLY A 507 -15.13 -0.45 -18.12
CA GLY A 507 -16.57 -0.34 -17.94
C GLY A 507 -17.16 0.98 -18.44
N HIS A 508 -16.52 2.09 -18.11
CA HIS A 508 -16.91 3.42 -18.62
C HIS A 508 -16.75 3.55 -20.14
N LEU A 509 -15.68 3.00 -20.73
CA LEU A 509 -15.45 3.05 -22.17
C LEU A 509 -16.30 2.07 -22.98
N ALA A 510 -16.85 1.03 -22.35
CA ALA A 510 -17.55 -0.05 -23.05
C ALA A 510 -18.66 0.42 -24.02
N PRO A 511 -19.56 1.38 -23.68
CA PRO A 511 -20.65 1.77 -24.57
C PRO A 511 -20.18 2.51 -25.83
N SER A 512 -19.12 3.32 -25.72
CA SER A 512 -18.61 4.14 -26.82
C SER A 512 -17.50 3.46 -27.62
N TYR A 513 -16.68 2.63 -26.97
CA TYR A 513 -15.52 1.96 -27.59
C TYR A 513 -15.82 0.52 -28.00
N GLY A 514 -16.72 -0.18 -27.31
CA GLY A 514 -17.04 -1.60 -27.53
C GLY A 514 -18.53 -1.92 -27.69
N PRO A 515 -19.35 -1.14 -28.44
CA PRO A 515 -20.82 -1.28 -28.48
C PRO A 515 -21.35 -2.64 -28.96
N SER A 516 -20.55 -3.44 -29.67
CA SER A 516 -20.90 -4.81 -30.08
C SER A 516 -20.72 -5.86 -28.96
N LEU A 517 -20.18 -5.46 -27.80
CA LEU A 517 -20.05 -6.29 -26.61
C LEU A 517 -21.07 -5.84 -25.55
N GLN A 518 -21.85 -6.78 -25.04
CA GLN A 518 -22.87 -6.54 -24.03
C GLN A 518 -22.24 -6.45 -22.63
N TYR A 519 -21.64 -5.31 -22.32
CA TYR A 519 -21.11 -5.00 -20.99
C TYR A 519 -22.23 -4.99 -19.94
N ARG A 520 -21.95 -5.54 -18.75
CA ARG A 520 -22.92 -5.73 -17.65
C ARG A 520 -22.50 -5.15 -16.30
N GLY A 521 -21.34 -4.51 -16.18
CA GLY A 521 -20.86 -3.91 -14.93
C GLY A 521 -19.41 -4.27 -14.59
N SER A 522 -18.84 -3.56 -13.61
CA SER A 522 -17.46 -3.77 -13.15
C SER A 522 -17.38 -3.99 -11.63
N PHE A 523 -16.53 -4.93 -11.21
CA PHE A 523 -16.19 -5.17 -9.81
C PHE A 523 -14.70 -4.94 -9.60
N THR A 524 -14.32 -3.95 -8.80
CA THR A 524 -12.91 -3.54 -8.68
C THR A 524 -12.47 -3.42 -7.22
N THR A 525 -11.25 -3.84 -6.92
CA THR A 525 -10.73 -3.94 -5.55
C THR A 525 -9.43 -3.16 -5.35
N GLY A 526 -9.26 -2.50 -4.20
CA GLY A 526 -8.04 -1.74 -3.90
C GLY A 526 -7.76 -0.65 -4.94
N THR A 527 -8.82 -0.04 -5.49
CA THR A 527 -8.75 0.68 -6.78
C THR A 527 -8.08 2.05 -6.63
N PRO A 528 -7.00 2.34 -7.38
CA PRO A 528 -6.31 3.63 -7.32
C PRO A 528 -7.14 4.72 -8.01
N THR A 529 -7.70 5.62 -7.19
CA THR A 529 -8.74 6.59 -7.58
C THR A 529 -8.28 8.06 -7.59
N ALA A 530 -7.04 8.33 -7.15
CA ALA A 530 -6.48 9.68 -7.03
C ALA A 530 -4.94 9.69 -7.13
N VAL A 531 -4.36 8.89 -8.05
CA VAL A 531 -2.90 8.75 -8.20
C VAL A 531 -2.23 10.06 -8.59
N GLU A 532 -2.97 11.00 -9.19
CA GLU A 532 -2.47 12.35 -9.48
C GLU A 532 -1.87 13.03 -8.23
N LEU A 533 -2.42 12.74 -7.04
CA LEU A 533 -1.95 13.30 -5.76
C LEU A 533 -0.55 12.82 -5.36
N THR A 534 -0.05 11.72 -5.93
CA THR A 534 1.34 11.25 -5.73
C THR A 534 2.37 12.29 -6.18
N ALA A 535 2.02 13.18 -7.11
CA ALA A 535 2.88 14.31 -7.48
C ALA A 535 3.21 15.27 -6.31
N LEU A 536 2.40 15.28 -5.24
CA LEU A 536 2.67 16.05 -4.02
C LEU A 536 3.79 15.45 -3.17
N VAL A 537 4.11 14.16 -3.33
CA VAL A 537 5.19 13.45 -2.61
C VAL A 537 6.40 13.14 -3.51
N MET A 538 6.27 13.32 -4.82
CA MET A 538 7.33 13.26 -5.82
C MET A 538 8.14 14.57 -5.85
N LYS A 539 8.96 14.79 -4.82
CA LYS A 539 9.73 16.04 -4.63
C LYS A 539 10.96 15.87 -3.73
N PRO A 540 12.03 16.69 -3.89
CA PRO A 540 13.34 16.44 -3.28
C PRO A 540 13.38 16.48 -1.74
N ASP A 541 12.41 17.10 -1.07
CA ASP A 541 12.31 17.18 0.39
C ASP A 541 11.55 15.99 1.01
N ASN A 542 10.89 15.14 0.20
CA ASN A 542 10.22 13.94 0.70
C ASN A 542 11.21 12.80 0.99
N ARG A 543 11.95 12.92 2.10
CA ARG A 543 12.91 11.91 2.57
C ARG A 543 12.29 10.86 3.50
N ALA A 544 10.98 10.63 3.40
CA ALA A 544 10.29 9.57 4.14
C ALA A 544 10.63 8.18 3.55
N PRO A 545 11.16 7.24 4.35
CA PRO A 545 11.27 5.83 3.94
C PRO A 545 9.89 5.26 3.62
N ASN A 546 9.76 4.57 2.49
CA ASN A 546 8.54 3.86 2.11
C ASN A 546 8.78 2.35 2.04
N PRO A 547 7.71 1.52 2.10
CA PRO A 547 7.77 0.14 1.67
C PRO A 547 8.31 0.03 0.24
N GLY A 548 9.10 -1.01 -0.03
CA GLY A 548 9.76 -1.20 -1.33
C GLY A 548 8.80 -1.24 -2.51
N ALA A 549 7.60 -1.80 -2.30
CA ALA A 549 6.53 -1.81 -3.31
C ALA A 549 6.12 -0.41 -3.76
N VAL A 550 6.01 0.56 -2.84
CA VAL A 550 5.66 1.96 -3.16
C VAL A 550 6.78 2.63 -3.97
N ASN A 551 8.04 2.38 -3.61
CA ASN A 551 9.18 2.89 -4.39
C ASN A 551 9.27 2.26 -5.79
N ALA A 552 8.91 0.96 -5.93
CA ALA A 552 8.76 0.29 -7.21
C ALA A 552 7.64 0.92 -8.06
N TYR A 553 6.46 1.16 -7.48
CA TYR A 553 5.35 1.86 -8.17
C TYR A 553 5.75 3.26 -8.64
N HIS A 554 6.50 4.01 -7.84
CA HIS A 554 7.01 5.34 -8.24
C HIS A 554 8.04 5.27 -9.38
N ALA A 555 8.88 4.23 -9.43
CA ALA A 555 9.82 4.03 -10.53
C ALA A 555 9.11 3.60 -11.84
N TYR A 556 8.13 2.70 -11.77
CA TYR A 556 7.30 2.34 -12.92
C TYR A 556 6.46 3.52 -13.43
N LEU A 557 5.89 4.33 -12.52
CA LEU A 557 5.10 5.51 -12.87
C LEU A 557 5.95 6.60 -13.53
N LEU A 558 7.16 6.85 -13.03
CA LEU A 558 8.06 7.80 -13.68
C LEU A 558 8.49 7.34 -15.07
N ASP A 559 8.67 6.04 -15.29
CA ASP A 559 8.94 5.56 -16.65
C ASP A 559 7.76 5.83 -17.60
N GLY A 560 6.55 5.41 -17.19
CA GLY A 560 5.33 5.62 -17.97
C GLY A 560 5.04 7.11 -18.24
N LEU A 561 5.36 8.01 -17.32
CA LEU A 561 5.23 9.45 -17.50
C LEU A 561 6.32 10.04 -18.40
N LEU A 562 7.53 9.49 -18.41
CA LEU A 562 8.61 9.93 -19.33
C LEU A 562 8.31 9.57 -20.79
N GLN A 563 7.53 8.51 -21.05
CA GLN A 563 7.08 8.12 -22.40
C GLN A 563 6.16 9.20 -23.01
N VAL A 564 5.34 9.88 -22.20
CA VAL A 564 4.41 10.94 -22.65
C VAL A 564 4.91 12.37 -22.45
N GLU A 565 5.78 12.62 -21.46
CA GLU A 565 6.33 13.94 -21.15
C GLU A 565 7.84 13.86 -20.83
N PRO A 566 8.70 13.89 -21.87
CA PRO A 566 10.14 13.83 -21.70
C PRO A 566 10.72 14.97 -20.84
N ARG A 567 10.03 16.09 -20.65
CA ARG A 567 10.50 17.19 -19.79
C ARG A 567 10.56 16.79 -18.31
N ILE A 568 9.89 15.73 -17.89
CA ILE A 568 10.01 15.18 -16.52
C ILE A 568 11.46 14.75 -16.21
N ALA A 569 12.26 14.37 -17.21
CA ALA A 569 13.68 14.08 -17.01
C ALA A 569 14.45 15.25 -16.37
N GLN A 570 14.03 16.50 -16.61
CA GLN A 570 14.70 17.70 -16.10
C GLN A 570 14.52 17.91 -14.59
N VAL A 571 13.58 17.19 -13.95
CA VAL A 571 13.31 17.28 -12.50
C VAL A 571 13.74 16.01 -11.74
N LEU A 572 14.31 15.02 -12.43
CA LEU A 572 14.88 13.82 -11.81
C LEU A 572 16.31 14.07 -11.31
N SER A 573 16.77 13.19 -10.43
CA SER A 573 18.18 13.06 -10.04
C SER A 573 18.84 11.88 -10.78
N ASP A 574 20.16 11.73 -10.64
CA ASP A 574 20.90 10.54 -11.12
C ASP A 574 20.30 9.24 -10.54
N GLU A 575 19.89 9.27 -9.27
CA GLU A 575 19.21 8.15 -8.58
C GLU A 575 17.79 7.91 -9.12
N GLY A 576 17.08 8.96 -9.54
CA GLY A 576 15.80 8.85 -10.25
C GLY A 576 15.96 8.15 -11.59
N HIS A 577 16.94 8.56 -12.38
CA HIS A 577 17.30 7.89 -13.64
C HIS A 577 17.76 6.44 -13.41
N ALA A 578 18.55 6.17 -12.38
CA ALA A 578 19.00 4.82 -12.03
C ALA A 578 17.83 3.89 -11.65
N ARG A 579 16.87 4.37 -10.84
CA ARG A 579 15.68 3.58 -10.46
C ARG A 579 14.73 3.36 -11.63
N VAL A 580 14.53 4.34 -12.52
CA VAL A 580 13.78 4.15 -13.77
C VAL A 580 14.47 3.12 -14.67
N ALA A 581 15.79 3.18 -14.83
CA ALA A 581 16.55 2.20 -15.59
C ALA A 581 16.50 0.78 -14.98
N LEU A 582 16.44 0.67 -13.65
CA LEU A 582 16.23 -0.62 -12.95
C LEU A 582 14.79 -1.14 -13.13
N ALA A 583 13.80 -0.26 -13.11
CA ALA A 583 12.39 -0.61 -13.30
C ALA A 583 12.12 -1.26 -14.66
N ARG A 584 12.79 -0.78 -15.73
CA ARG A 584 12.77 -1.39 -17.08
C ARG A 584 13.32 -2.83 -17.12
N GLN A 585 14.00 -3.29 -16.07
CA GLN A 585 14.68 -4.59 -16.01
C GLN A 585 14.09 -5.55 -14.97
N GLN A 586 13.21 -5.09 -14.06
CA GLN A 586 12.76 -5.87 -12.92
C GLN A 586 11.24 -5.85 -12.72
N CYS A 587 10.69 -7.04 -12.48
CA CYS A 587 9.32 -7.21 -11.99
C CYS A 587 9.16 -6.77 -10.52
N LEU A 588 7.91 -6.64 -10.07
CA LEU A 588 7.56 -5.97 -8.82
C LEU A 588 8.25 -6.57 -7.59
N GLY A 589 8.37 -7.89 -7.49
CA GLY A 589 9.05 -8.56 -6.36
C GLY A 589 10.51 -8.14 -6.20
N PRO A 590 11.39 -8.41 -7.19
CA PRO A 590 12.78 -7.98 -7.17
C PRO A 590 12.98 -6.46 -7.03
N LEU A 591 12.16 -5.64 -7.70
CA LEU A 591 12.27 -4.18 -7.60
C LEU A 591 11.88 -3.67 -6.21
N ALA A 592 10.79 -4.19 -5.64
CA ALA A 592 10.39 -3.85 -4.28
C ALA A 592 11.48 -4.27 -3.27
N ALA A 593 12.01 -5.49 -3.38
CA ALA A 593 13.04 -6.00 -2.48
C ALA A 593 14.37 -5.21 -2.54
N SER A 594 14.70 -4.58 -3.68
CA SER A 594 15.89 -3.75 -3.84
C SER A 594 15.68 -2.28 -3.44
N LEU A 595 14.44 -1.79 -3.39
CA LEU A 595 14.07 -0.42 -3.00
C LEU A 595 13.41 -0.32 -1.61
N GLU A 596 13.49 -1.38 -0.80
CA GLU A 596 12.90 -1.45 0.54
C GLU A 596 13.53 -0.44 1.50
N GLY A 597 12.71 0.38 2.17
CA GLY A 597 13.17 1.47 3.03
C GLY A 597 13.82 2.67 2.31
N ALA A 598 13.92 2.69 0.98
CA ALA A 598 14.31 3.87 0.23
C ALA A 598 13.24 4.98 0.34
N ASN A 599 13.59 6.22 0.02
CA ASN A 599 12.61 7.33 -0.04
C ASN A 599 12.39 7.82 -1.47
N THR A 600 11.24 8.42 -1.72
CA THR A 600 10.87 8.93 -3.06
C THR A 600 11.62 10.21 -3.42
N GLY A 601 11.91 11.09 -2.45
CA GLY A 601 12.58 12.37 -2.71
C GLY A 601 14.01 12.25 -3.23
N GLU A 602 14.67 11.10 -3.02
CA GLU A 602 15.94 10.76 -3.68
C GLU A 602 15.88 10.77 -5.20
N MET A 603 14.71 10.47 -5.80
CA MET A 603 14.53 10.36 -7.25
C MET A 603 14.45 11.73 -7.95
N PHE A 604 14.39 12.82 -7.20
CA PHE A 604 14.06 14.15 -7.70
C PHE A 604 15.13 15.19 -7.39
N SER A 605 15.46 16.01 -8.39
CA SER A 605 16.25 17.24 -8.25
C SER A 605 15.35 18.47 -8.05
N ALA A 606 14.13 18.45 -8.59
CA ALA A 606 13.08 19.44 -8.36
C ALA A 606 11.71 18.76 -8.19
N PRO A 607 10.69 19.41 -7.62
CA PRO A 607 9.35 18.82 -7.48
C PRO A 607 8.75 18.47 -8.85
N LEU A 608 8.11 17.30 -8.98
CA LEU A 608 7.38 16.94 -10.20
C LEU A 608 6.32 17.99 -10.58
N THR A 609 5.71 18.61 -9.56
CA THR A 609 4.77 19.72 -9.67
C THR A 609 5.33 21.02 -10.27
N SER A 610 6.64 21.11 -10.52
CA SER A 610 7.27 22.25 -11.22
C SER A 610 7.32 22.08 -12.76
N VAL A 611 6.98 20.89 -13.29
CA VAL A 611 6.92 20.65 -14.74
C VAL A 611 5.70 21.38 -15.35
N PRO A 612 5.85 22.26 -16.37
CA PRO A 612 4.75 23.05 -16.89
C PRO A 612 3.63 22.20 -17.52
N GLY A 613 2.42 22.30 -16.96
CA GLY A 613 1.23 21.57 -17.41
C GLY A 613 1.00 20.22 -16.70
N VAL A 614 1.87 19.81 -15.77
CA VAL A 614 1.88 18.45 -15.20
C VAL A 614 0.57 18.01 -14.53
N TRP A 615 -0.22 18.91 -13.95
CA TRP A 615 -1.53 18.56 -13.38
C TRP A 615 -2.55 18.13 -14.44
N ALA A 616 -2.51 18.73 -15.64
CA ALA A 616 -3.35 18.31 -16.75
C ALA A 616 -2.87 16.96 -17.30
N LEU A 617 -1.55 16.79 -17.46
CA LEU A 617 -0.93 15.51 -17.86
C LEU A 617 -1.31 14.36 -16.91
N LEU A 618 -1.14 14.54 -15.61
CA LEU A 618 -1.44 13.52 -14.60
C LEU A 618 -2.92 13.17 -14.58
N HIS A 619 -3.80 14.16 -14.68
CA HIS A 619 -5.24 13.92 -14.74
C HIS A 619 -5.66 13.19 -16.03
N ASP A 620 -5.02 13.51 -17.16
CA ASP A 620 -5.28 12.83 -18.42
C ASP A 620 -4.79 11.38 -18.40
N TYR A 621 -3.58 11.15 -17.88
CA TYR A 621 -2.90 9.86 -17.90
C TYR A 621 -3.44 8.89 -16.83
N LEU A 622 -3.61 9.36 -15.58
CA LEU A 622 -3.95 8.54 -14.41
C LEU A 622 -5.43 8.64 -14.02
N GLY A 623 -6.15 9.65 -14.50
CA GLY A 623 -7.48 10.00 -14.01
C GLY A 623 -8.54 8.96 -14.35
N VAL A 624 -9.06 8.28 -13.34
CA VAL A 624 -10.24 7.41 -13.49
C VAL A 624 -11.52 8.24 -13.76
N PRO A 625 -12.44 7.74 -14.63
CA PRO A 625 -13.70 8.41 -14.92
C PRO A 625 -14.53 8.73 -13.67
N ARG A 626 -15.18 9.90 -13.64
CA ARG A 626 -15.95 10.40 -12.48
C ARG A 626 -17.45 10.59 -12.74
N ARG A 627 -17.91 10.14 -13.91
CA ARG A 627 -19.31 10.15 -14.37
C ARG A 627 -19.49 9.27 -15.61
N GLY A 628 -20.72 8.91 -15.95
CA GLY A 628 -21.07 8.19 -17.17
C GLY A 628 -20.82 6.68 -17.09
N PHE A 629 -21.19 6.04 -15.99
CA PHE A 629 -21.22 4.58 -15.87
C PHE A 629 -22.60 4.06 -16.30
N SER A 630 -22.64 3.34 -17.43
CA SER A 630 -23.90 2.84 -18.02
C SER A 630 -24.42 1.53 -17.40
N GLN A 631 -23.66 0.92 -16.49
CA GLN A 631 -23.96 -0.31 -15.77
C GLN A 631 -23.32 -0.22 -14.36
N PRO A 632 -23.77 -1.00 -13.37
CA PRO A 632 -23.28 -0.89 -12.00
C PRO A 632 -21.76 -1.11 -11.83
N LEU A 633 -21.19 -0.36 -10.88
CA LEU A 633 -19.80 -0.41 -10.46
C LEU A 633 -19.72 -0.77 -8.97
N MET A 634 -19.15 -1.93 -8.63
CA MET A 634 -18.91 -2.32 -7.24
C MET A 634 -17.43 -2.08 -6.87
N LEU A 635 -17.21 -1.31 -5.81
CA LEU A 635 -15.88 -0.90 -5.33
C LEU A 635 -15.58 -1.55 -3.97
N GLY A 636 -14.68 -2.54 -3.96
CA GLY A 636 -14.16 -3.14 -2.72
C GLY A 636 -12.87 -2.50 -2.25
N HIS A 637 -12.74 -2.14 -0.97
CA HIS A 637 -11.47 -1.56 -0.46
C HIS A 637 -11.13 -1.98 0.97
N GLY A 638 -9.89 -2.42 1.18
CA GLY A 638 -9.34 -2.73 2.49
C GLY A 638 -9.13 -1.47 3.33
N SER A 639 -9.71 -1.42 4.52
CA SER A 639 -9.58 -0.26 5.42
C SER A 639 -8.23 -0.18 6.16
N GLN A 640 -7.33 -1.14 5.93
CA GLN A 640 -5.93 -1.10 6.36
C GLN A 640 -4.98 -0.96 5.14
N ASP A 641 -5.50 -0.64 3.95
CA ASP A 641 -4.72 -0.50 2.72
C ASP A 641 -3.71 0.67 2.81
N ARG A 642 -2.43 0.35 2.66
CA ARG A 642 -1.28 1.26 2.70
C ARG A 642 -0.67 1.54 1.32
N ASP A 643 -1.05 0.77 0.31
CA ASP A 643 -0.52 0.85 -1.05
C ASP A 643 -1.41 1.79 -1.87
N VAL A 644 -2.74 1.69 -1.67
CA VAL A 644 -3.76 2.59 -2.21
C VAL A 644 -4.63 3.09 -1.04
N PRO A 645 -4.42 4.32 -0.53
CA PRO A 645 -5.07 4.79 0.70
C PRO A 645 -6.61 4.77 0.63
N TYR A 646 -7.23 3.91 1.45
CA TYR A 646 -8.68 3.67 1.54
C TYR A 646 -9.58 4.92 1.38
N LEU A 647 -9.17 6.03 2.00
CA LEU A 647 -9.93 7.28 1.98
C LEU A 647 -10.09 7.89 0.57
N THR A 648 -9.15 7.71 -0.36
CA THR A 648 -9.31 8.25 -1.72
C THR A 648 -10.44 7.54 -2.45
N THR A 649 -10.53 6.22 -2.31
CA THR A 649 -11.57 5.41 -2.94
C THR A 649 -12.93 5.61 -2.28
N LEU A 650 -12.97 5.78 -0.95
CA LEU A 650 -14.21 6.17 -0.26
C LEU A 650 -14.73 7.53 -0.73
N LEU A 651 -13.87 8.57 -0.79
CA LEU A 651 -14.26 9.89 -1.27
C LEU A 651 -14.65 9.89 -2.76
N TYR A 652 -14.00 9.05 -3.57
CA TYR A 652 -14.37 8.82 -4.96
C TYR A 652 -15.75 8.15 -5.08
N ALA A 653 -16.03 7.10 -4.30
CA ALA A 653 -17.29 6.37 -4.30
C ALA A 653 -18.47 7.24 -3.84
N VAL A 654 -18.31 7.96 -2.72
CA VAL A 654 -19.29 8.97 -2.26
C VAL A 654 -19.47 10.05 -3.34
N GLY A 655 -18.38 10.47 -3.98
CA GLY A 655 -18.41 11.42 -5.09
C GLY A 655 -19.14 10.92 -6.34
N LEU A 656 -19.22 9.61 -6.58
CA LEU A 656 -20.03 9.00 -7.65
C LEU A 656 -21.52 8.92 -7.26
N ALA A 657 -21.81 8.43 -6.06
CA ALA A 657 -23.18 8.31 -5.55
C ALA A 657 -23.89 9.67 -5.47
N LEU A 658 -23.18 10.72 -5.04
CA LEU A 658 -23.69 12.11 -5.05
C LEU A 658 -23.96 12.69 -6.46
N ARG A 659 -23.68 11.95 -7.53
CA ARG A 659 -24.05 12.29 -8.92
C ARG A 659 -25.13 11.37 -9.50
N GLY A 660 -25.63 10.40 -8.74
CA GLY A 660 -26.56 9.38 -9.24
C GLY A 660 -25.91 8.33 -10.15
N GLU A 661 -24.59 8.17 -10.08
CA GLU A 661 -23.89 7.08 -10.78
C GLU A 661 -24.14 5.74 -10.05
N PRO A 662 -24.36 4.62 -10.75
CA PRO A 662 -24.75 3.34 -10.15
C PRO A 662 -23.57 2.64 -9.45
N VAL A 663 -23.19 3.15 -8.28
CA VAL A 663 -22.03 2.70 -7.51
C VAL A 663 -22.44 2.00 -6.21
N ALA A 664 -21.84 0.84 -5.95
CA ALA A 664 -21.82 0.19 -4.64
C ALA A 664 -20.40 0.25 -4.07
N PHE A 665 -20.25 0.40 -2.75
CA PHE A 665 -18.95 0.43 -2.09
C PHE A 665 -18.93 -0.47 -0.86
N ARG A 666 -17.88 -1.28 -0.71
CA ARG A 666 -17.77 -2.26 0.36
C ARG A 666 -16.39 -2.23 1.03
N ARG A 667 -16.42 -2.08 2.36
CA ARG A 667 -15.23 -2.00 3.22
C ARG A 667 -14.85 -3.39 3.72
N TYR A 668 -13.56 -3.71 3.69
CA TYR A 668 -13.01 -4.93 4.29
C TYR A 668 -11.98 -4.59 5.40
N PRO A 669 -11.87 -5.37 6.49
CA PRO A 669 -10.95 -5.09 7.60
C PRO A 669 -9.53 -5.64 7.35
N VAL A 670 -8.98 -5.42 6.15
CA VAL A 670 -7.71 -6.00 5.67
C VAL A 670 -6.84 -4.96 4.95
N ASP A 671 -5.59 -5.35 4.64
CA ASP A 671 -4.61 -4.58 3.88
C ASP A 671 -4.85 -4.64 2.35
N HIS A 672 -3.95 -4.03 1.56
CA HIS A 672 -4.02 -4.08 0.10
C HIS A 672 -4.06 -5.52 -0.43
N ARG A 673 -3.16 -6.37 0.08
CA ARG A 673 -2.95 -7.72 -0.46
C ARG A 673 -4.12 -8.64 -0.17
N GLY A 674 -4.64 -8.60 1.06
CA GLY A 674 -5.79 -9.37 1.51
C GLY A 674 -7.14 -8.89 0.99
N THR A 675 -7.24 -7.65 0.46
CA THR A 675 -8.52 -7.11 -0.06
C THR A 675 -9.12 -8.01 -1.16
N LEU A 676 -8.30 -8.61 -2.04
CA LEU A 676 -8.82 -9.44 -3.13
C LEU A 676 -9.41 -10.78 -2.65
N ASP A 677 -8.78 -11.44 -1.66
CA ASP A 677 -9.34 -12.65 -1.04
C ASP A 677 -10.60 -12.32 -0.23
N ALA A 678 -10.56 -11.25 0.58
CA ALA A 678 -11.67 -10.84 1.44
C ALA A 678 -12.93 -10.44 0.64
N ALA A 679 -12.74 -9.87 -0.55
CA ALA A 679 -13.82 -9.46 -1.45
C ALA A 679 -14.23 -10.53 -2.47
N ALA A 680 -13.60 -11.72 -2.47
CA ALA A 680 -13.80 -12.72 -3.52
C ALA A 680 -15.26 -13.20 -3.64
N ALA A 681 -15.89 -13.52 -2.51
CA ALA A 681 -17.28 -14.00 -2.48
C ALA A 681 -18.28 -12.95 -3.01
N ASP A 682 -18.06 -11.67 -2.67
CA ASP A 682 -18.89 -10.56 -3.14
C ASP A 682 -18.67 -10.29 -4.63
N GLY A 683 -17.42 -10.41 -5.10
CA GLY A 683 -17.09 -10.38 -6.53
C GLY A 683 -17.79 -11.50 -7.31
N LEU A 684 -17.87 -12.71 -6.76
CA LEU A 684 -18.62 -13.80 -7.36
C LEU A 684 -20.14 -13.55 -7.34
N ALA A 685 -20.68 -12.99 -6.26
CA ALA A 685 -22.10 -12.61 -6.18
C ALA A 685 -22.45 -11.57 -7.25
N PHE A 686 -21.66 -10.50 -7.35
CA PHE A 686 -21.78 -9.46 -8.38
C PHE A 686 -21.70 -10.06 -9.80
N VAL A 687 -20.66 -10.85 -10.10
CA VAL A 687 -20.49 -11.45 -11.43
C VAL A 687 -21.66 -12.37 -11.79
N ARG A 688 -22.16 -13.19 -10.86
CA ARG A 688 -23.38 -14.00 -11.06
C ARG A 688 -24.60 -13.11 -11.34
N ALA A 689 -24.80 -12.05 -10.55
CA ALA A 689 -25.92 -11.13 -10.71
C ALA A 689 -25.85 -10.30 -12.01
N ARG A 690 -24.67 -10.09 -12.61
CA ARG A 690 -24.48 -9.35 -13.88
C ARG A 690 -24.42 -10.23 -15.12
N LEU A 691 -23.89 -11.45 -15.02
CA LEU A 691 -23.79 -12.39 -16.15
C LEU A 691 -24.95 -13.39 -16.21
N GLY A 692 -25.68 -13.64 -15.11
CA GLY A 692 -26.89 -14.47 -15.09
C GLY A 692 -28.16 -13.74 -15.58
N ASN A 693 -29.32 -14.36 -15.36
CA ASN A 693 -30.64 -13.75 -15.65
C ASN A 693 -31.36 -13.26 -14.39
N SER A 694 -30.67 -13.21 -13.25
CA SER A 694 -31.17 -12.65 -11.98
C SER A 694 -31.31 -11.13 -12.09
N HIS A 695 -32.39 -10.58 -11.56
CA HIS A 695 -32.51 -9.13 -11.40
C HIS A 695 -31.47 -8.59 -10.41
N PHE A 696 -31.15 -7.29 -10.54
CA PHE A 696 -30.42 -6.58 -9.49
C PHE A 696 -31.39 -6.26 -8.35
N ASP A 697 -30.98 -6.51 -7.12
CA ASP A 697 -31.56 -5.81 -5.98
C ASP A 697 -30.65 -4.61 -5.68
N GLU A 698 -31.03 -3.47 -6.23
CA GLU A 698 -30.26 -2.22 -6.11
C GLU A 698 -30.29 -1.70 -4.67
N ALA A 699 -31.36 -1.99 -3.90
CA ALA A 699 -31.47 -1.58 -2.51
C ALA A 699 -30.53 -2.40 -1.60
N ILE A 700 -30.43 -3.72 -1.80
CA ILE A 700 -29.51 -4.57 -1.01
C ILE A 700 -28.04 -4.21 -1.25
N GLU A 701 -27.64 -3.88 -2.49
CA GLU A 701 -26.24 -3.58 -2.81
C GLU A 701 -25.85 -2.11 -2.57
N THR A 702 -26.79 -1.16 -2.65
CA THR A 702 -26.54 0.23 -2.20
C THR A 702 -26.54 0.37 -0.68
N ALA A 703 -27.26 -0.49 0.06
CA ALA A 703 -27.28 -0.49 1.52
C ALA A 703 -25.88 -0.55 2.15
N GLY A 704 -24.87 -1.14 1.49
CA GLY A 704 -23.48 -1.12 1.99
C GLY A 704 -22.85 0.28 2.02
N LEU A 705 -23.19 1.13 1.03
CA LEU A 705 -22.75 2.54 1.00
C LEU A 705 -23.66 3.43 1.85
N GLU A 706 -24.98 3.19 1.84
CA GLU A 706 -25.91 3.92 2.71
C GLU A 706 -25.64 3.66 4.20
N GLN A 707 -25.37 2.41 4.59
CA GLN A 707 -24.96 2.08 5.95
C GLN A 707 -23.65 2.79 6.32
N LEU A 708 -22.64 2.80 5.45
CA LEU A 708 -21.39 3.54 5.70
C LEU A 708 -21.59 5.08 5.75
N LEU A 709 -22.59 5.61 5.04
CA LEU A 709 -22.98 7.03 5.11
C LEU A 709 -23.84 7.35 6.34
N ASN A 710 -24.60 6.38 6.86
CA ASN A 710 -25.42 6.52 8.06
C ASN A 710 -24.59 6.29 9.34
N GLU A 711 -23.58 5.42 9.30
CA GLU A 711 -22.54 5.28 10.34
C GLU A 711 -21.60 6.51 10.41
N ALA A 712 -21.57 7.32 9.33
CA ALA A 712 -20.79 8.55 9.22
C ALA A 712 -21.63 9.85 9.32
N GLN A 713 -22.95 9.72 9.53
CA GLN A 713 -23.85 10.80 9.96
C GLN A 713 -23.90 10.89 11.48
#